data_AF-A0A8D8GSE5-F1
#
_entry.id   AF-A0A8D8GSE5-F1
#
_cell.length_a   1.000
_cell.length_b   1.000
_cell.length_c   1.000
_cell.angle_alpha   90.00
_cell.angle_beta   90.00
_cell.angle_gamma   90.00
#
_symmetry.space_group_name_H-M   'P 1'
#
loop_
_entity.id
_entity.type
_entity.pdbx_description
1 polymer ?
#
loop_
_entity_poly.entity_id
_entity_poly.type
_entity_poly.pdbx_seq_one_letter_code
_entity_poly.pdbx_strand_id
1 'polypeptide(L)'
;MAFIVKFHLHFLWLLLLVVSVIGQNLPKFCRSCPPPNSLNCNYDNIGAFRCQNETDNCYVRNLNGQIDRGCLQEISIDSDRQRCHDPDDLSCLECTGMSCNSALWPTCHVCQESTDPTCRGEQSGVGTFCERYNAPGSCFERIVNGSVERGCRSDMVEDPCGGNEHCRVFEGSASNGHAVREILVSKCVQCRADDLDVDRSCLSGSKGGTSCVGPSDGRCYSRILDGGFLERGCRGNLTLDEVQRCNGTMCGICIGDGCNSGIFPEDRLWCNKCNSGNTSDCKIEVTDASKSVICKIYTEDNMCYSAISSNQTFERGCLSDVSNSSCIEDDNCIQCVGNNCNSISEQSILNYPKCLRCTSDDDGCTEGNITASKCDQPDDSCFMRVKDSVLERNCLSTLSPTDRTKCTTAEDKSCVVCPSRGCNNQRWPICHVCEETTNSTCPLEQSRSGSFCKNHKEQAECFEQFVQGNVQRGCVSDLIPAVDPCVSNGKCKSCNGNDCNNERSERFKNVACLQCTADGTDSDGSCLLGEQVSQSCEDRSNGGCFTWINDAGILLRGCQSDFGNTTECNGTSCGSCDGDGCNSGIFSQNRLECYQCKGQDCGKESTQNMTSAICRIFKSDNKCYSGISEQGVCMYDPKINNKIRTCTMNSFQLNAAASMTSSTVQILAQDWKTAFSALEASAILFLKLS
;
A
#
# COMPACT_ATOMS: atom_id res chain seq x y z
N MET A 1 -77.71 -48.26 66.71
CA MET A 1 -76.26 -48.12 66.44
C MET A 1 -75.42 -49.07 67.32
N ALA A 2 -75.58 -50.40 67.17
CA ALA A 2 -74.87 -51.37 68.03
C ALA A 2 -73.96 -52.37 67.27
N PHE A 3 -74.25 -52.64 65.99
CA PHE A 3 -73.50 -53.63 65.21
C PHE A 3 -72.17 -53.12 64.63
N ILE A 4 -72.09 -51.82 64.26
CA ILE A 4 -70.92 -51.26 63.56
C ILE A 4 -69.68 -51.20 64.47
N VAL A 5 -69.85 -50.92 65.78
CA VAL A 5 -68.74 -50.85 66.75
C VAL A 5 -68.08 -52.22 66.99
N LYS A 6 -68.86 -53.31 66.94
CA LYS A 6 -68.32 -54.67 67.12
C LYS A 6 -67.39 -55.12 65.99
N PHE A 7 -67.59 -54.62 64.77
CA PHE A 7 -66.80 -55.04 63.61
C PHE A 7 -65.36 -54.51 63.68
N HIS A 8 -65.17 -53.25 64.09
CA HIS A 8 -63.82 -52.67 64.26
C HIS A 8 -63.03 -53.31 65.41
N LEU A 9 -63.66 -53.65 66.54
CA LEU A 9 -62.93 -54.30 67.65
C LEU A 9 -62.39 -55.69 67.26
N HIS A 10 -63.15 -56.50 66.52
CA HIS A 10 -62.66 -57.80 66.06
C HIS A 10 -61.57 -57.68 64.98
N PHE A 11 -61.63 -56.68 64.10
CA PHE A 11 -60.56 -56.47 63.12
C PHE A 11 -59.25 -56.03 63.79
N LEU A 12 -59.32 -55.16 64.81
CA LEU A 12 -58.15 -54.78 65.61
C LEU A 12 -57.56 -55.97 66.39
N TRP A 13 -58.42 -56.83 66.95
CA TRP A 13 -57.99 -58.05 67.65
C TRP A 13 -57.35 -59.08 66.70
N LEU A 14 -57.85 -59.24 65.48
CA LEU A 14 -57.20 -60.10 64.47
C LEU A 14 -55.82 -59.55 64.08
N LEU A 15 -55.70 -58.23 63.89
CA LEU A 15 -54.41 -57.60 63.56
C LEU A 15 -53.39 -57.78 64.69
N LEU A 16 -53.80 -57.58 65.94
CA LEU A 16 -52.96 -57.80 67.12
C LEU A 16 -52.60 -59.28 67.31
N LEU A 17 -53.50 -60.22 67.01
CA LEU A 17 -53.19 -61.64 67.03
C LEU A 17 -52.15 -62.01 65.95
N VAL A 18 -52.30 -61.52 64.72
CA VAL A 18 -51.30 -61.73 63.66
C VAL A 18 -49.93 -61.16 64.07
N VAL A 19 -49.88 -59.94 64.62
CA VAL A 19 -48.63 -59.34 65.14
C VAL A 19 -48.04 -60.19 66.28
N SER A 20 -48.86 -60.76 67.17
CA SER A 20 -48.39 -61.60 68.27
C SER A 20 -47.86 -62.98 67.85
N VAL A 21 -48.26 -63.50 66.68
CA VAL A 21 -47.81 -64.81 66.16
C VAL A 21 -46.55 -64.68 65.29
N ILE A 22 -46.24 -63.49 64.77
CA ILE A 22 -44.98 -63.20 64.05
C ILE A 22 -43.78 -63.07 65.01
N GLY A 23 -44.01 -63.04 66.33
CA GLY A 23 -42.97 -63.03 67.37
C GLY A 23 -42.23 -64.36 67.59
N GLN A 24 -42.14 -65.24 66.59
CA GLN A 24 -41.21 -66.39 66.62
C GLN A 24 -39.91 -65.99 65.94
N ASN A 25 -38.78 -66.12 66.64
CA ASN A 25 -37.46 -65.99 66.04
C ASN A 25 -37.35 -66.96 64.86
N LEU A 26 -37.16 -66.44 63.65
CA LEU A 26 -36.78 -67.27 62.52
C LEU A 26 -35.32 -67.69 62.72
N PRO A 27 -35.00 -68.99 62.71
CA PRO A 27 -33.64 -69.45 62.96
C PRO A 27 -32.70 -68.91 61.87
N LYS A 28 -31.59 -68.29 62.29
CA LYS A 28 -30.57 -67.75 61.37
C LYS A 28 -29.92 -68.90 60.60
N PHE A 29 -29.79 -68.72 59.28
CA PHE A 29 -29.01 -69.59 58.41
C PHE A 29 -27.92 -68.81 57.68
N CYS A 30 -26.74 -69.39 57.56
CA CYS A 30 -25.61 -68.87 56.77
C CYS A 30 -25.04 -69.97 55.89
N ARG A 31 -24.49 -69.63 54.72
CA ARG A 31 -23.72 -70.60 53.92
C ARG A 31 -22.49 -71.00 54.72
N SER A 32 -22.19 -72.29 54.80
CA SER A 32 -20.99 -72.78 55.48
C SER A 32 -20.40 -74.00 54.78
N CYS A 33 -19.07 -74.15 54.85
CA CYS A 33 -18.31 -75.04 53.98
C CYS A 33 -17.96 -76.38 54.66
N PRO A 34 -18.51 -77.52 54.20
CA PRO A 34 -18.31 -78.81 54.83
C PRO A 34 -17.37 -79.73 54.03
N PRO A 35 -16.33 -80.34 54.65
CA PRO A 35 -15.65 -79.92 55.87
C PRO A 35 -14.85 -78.61 55.65
N PRO A 36 -14.17 -78.05 56.66
CA PRO A 36 -13.17 -77.01 56.42
C PRO A 36 -12.16 -77.44 55.34
N ASN A 37 -11.66 -76.47 54.59
CA ASN A 37 -10.71 -76.62 53.49
C ASN A 37 -11.28 -77.27 52.19
N SER A 38 -12.61 -77.39 52.05
CA SER A 38 -13.23 -77.74 50.77
C SER A 38 -12.89 -76.71 49.67
N LEU A 39 -12.25 -77.16 48.59
CA LEU A 39 -11.84 -76.33 47.44
C LEU A 39 -13.00 -75.56 46.77
N ASN A 40 -14.23 -76.04 46.94
CA ASN A 40 -15.43 -75.45 46.37
C ASN A 40 -16.03 -74.30 47.23
N CYS A 41 -15.41 -73.92 48.35
CA CYS A 41 -15.96 -72.95 49.31
C CYS A 41 -16.17 -71.52 48.74
N ASN A 42 -15.68 -71.22 47.53
CA ASN A 42 -16.02 -69.96 46.88
C ASN A 42 -17.38 -69.95 46.15
N TYR A 43 -17.90 -71.08 45.68
CA TYR A 43 -18.95 -71.14 44.65
C TYR A 43 -20.37 -71.36 45.21
N ASP A 44 -21.42 -71.09 44.42
CA ASP A 44 -22.81 -71.05 44.89
C ASP A 44 -23.42 -72.37 45.40
N ASN A 45 -22.84 -73.53 45.10
CA ASN A 45 -23.38 -74.85 45.48
C ASN A 45 -23.13 -75.24 46.96
N ILE A 46 -22.99 -74.27 47.85
CA ILE A 46 -22.72 -74.46 49.28
C ILE A 46 -24.03 -74.37 50.07
N GLY A 47 -24.32 -75.40 50.86
CA GLY A 47 -25.50 -75.46 51.72
C GLY A 47 -25.52 -74.35 52.78
N ALA A 48 -26.74 -73.93 53.14
CA ALA A 48 -26.96 -73.05 54.29
C ALA A 48 -27.21 -73.89 55.56
N PHE A 49 -26.49 -73.59 56.63
CA PHE A 49 -26.55 -74.28 57.91
C PHE A 49 -27.13 -73.34 58.98
N ARG A 50 -27.82 -73.89 59.98
CA ARG A 50 -28.41 -73.10 61.08
C ARG A 50 -27.32 -72.67 62.05
N CYS A 51 -27.25 -71.37 62.33
CA CYS A 51 -26.36 -70.82 63.35
C CYS A 51 -26.82 -71.16 64.76
N GLN A 52 -25.90 -71.29 65.70
CA GLN A 52 -26.21 -71.51 67.13
C GLN A 52 -26.95 -70.32 67.76
N ASN A 53 -26.70 -69.09 67.30
CA ASN A 53 -27.41 -67.89 67.72
C ASN A 53 -28.35 -67.39 66.60
N GLU A 54 -29.59 -67.05 66.96
CA GLU A 54 -30.63 -66.59 66.05
C GLU A 54 -30.47 -65.10 65.67
N THR A 55 -29.65 -64.35 66.42
CA THR A 55 -29.23 -62.99 66.07
C THR A 55 -27.81 -62.93 65.47
N ASP A 56 -27.23 -64.06 65.06
CA ASP A 56 -25.89 -64.07 64.47
C ASP A 56 -25.87 -63.47 63.06
N ASN A 57 -24.70 -63.07 62.60
CA ASN A 57 -24.44 -62.61 61.24
C ASN A 57 -23.69 -63.67 60.44
N CYS A 58 -23.74 -63.56 59.12
CA CYS A 58 -23.03 -64.48 58.22
C CYS A 58 -21.73 -63.84 57.78
N TYR A 59 -20.67 -64.64 57.63
CA TYR A 59 -19.39 -64.16 57.10
C TYR A 59 -18.95 -64.90 55.84
N VAL A 60 -18.13 -64.24 55.04
CA VAL A 60 -17.18 -64.85 54.11
C VAL A 60 -15.82 -64.19 54.29
N ARG A 61 -14.74 -64.97 54.30
CA ARG A 61 -13.36 -64.45 54.50
C ARG A 61 -12.34 -65.21 53.67
N ASN A 62 -11.19 -64.59 53.42
CA ASN A 62 -10.02 -65.24 52.86
C ASN A 62 -8.97 -65.50 53.96
N LEU A 63 -8.73 -66.79 54.25
CA LEU A 63 -7.66 -67.25 55.14
C LEU A 63 -6.45 -67.66 54.28
N ASN A 64 -5.60 -66.70 53.92
CA ASN A 64 -4.32 -66.96 53.23
C ASN A 64 -4.45 -67.79 51.94
N GLY A 65 -5.42 -67.46 51.09
CA GLY A 65 -5.75 -68.19 49.85
C GLY A 65 -6.82 -69.26 50.03
N GLN A 66 -7.49 -69.32 51.18
CA GLN A 66 -8.57 -70.27 51.46
C GLN A 66 -9.85 -69.54 51.87
N ILE A 67 -10.87 -69.62 51.01
CA ILE A 67 -12.18 -69.06 51.34
C ILE A 67 -12.84 -69.88 52.45
N ASP A 68 -13.38 -69.19 53.44
CA ASP A 68 -14.13 -69.74 54.56
C ASP A 68 -15.47 -68.98 54.73
N ARG A 69 -16.52 -69.68 55.16
CA ARG A 69 -17.89 -69.15 55.28
C ARG A 69 -18.61 -69.79 56.47
N GLY A 70 -19.38 -68.99 57.22
CA GLY A 70 -20.17 -69.50 58.33
C GLY A 70 -20.97 -68.44 59.08
N CYS A 71 -21.31 -68.78 60.32
CA CYS A 71 -21.97 -67.94 61.30
C CYS A 71 -20.91 -67.23 62.16
N LEU A 72 -21.03 -65.92 62.38
CA LEU A 72 -19.91 -65.10 62.84
C LEU A 72 -19.51 -65.38 64.29
N GLN A 73 -20.46 -65.64 65.20
CA GLN A 73 -20.11 -66.04 66.58
C GLN A 73 -19.48 -67.44 66.67
N GLU A 74 -19.52 -68.23 65.60
CA GLU A 74 -18.86 -69.55 65.54
C GLU A 74 -17.38 -69.47 65.14
N ILE A 75 -16.87 -68.28 64.76
CA ILE A 75 -15.43 -68.02 64.62
C ILE A 75 -14.78 -68.07 66.02
N SER A 76 -13.99 -69.12 66.29
CA SER A 76 -13.37 -69.40 67.59
C SER A 76 -12.25 -68.45 68.02
N ILE A 77 -11.78 -67.58 67.13
CA ILE A 77 -10.72 -66.60 67.38
C ILE A 77 -11.34 -65.20 67.39
N ASP A 78 -11.38 -64.54 68.55
CA ASP A 78 -12.07 -63.24 68.68
C ASP A 78 -11.47 -62.14 67.78
N SER A 79 -10.14 -62.15 67.53
CA SER A 79 -9.50 -61.21 66.61
C SER A 79 -9.93 -61.42 65.15
N ASP A 80 -10.20 -62.66 64.73
CA ASP A 80 -10.75 -62.94 63.40
C ASP A 80 -12.20 -62.46 63.29
N ARG A 81 -12.97 -62.61 64.39
CA ARG A 81 -14.34 -62.11 64.46
C ARG A 81 -14.40 -60.58 64.42
N GLN A 82 -13.44 -59.91 65.06
CA GLN A 82 -13.27 -58.46 65.01
C GLN A 82 -12.94 -57.95 63.60
N ARG A 83 -12.06 -58.64 62.84
CA ARG A 83 -11.77 -58.28 61.45
C ARG A 83 -13.02 -58.28 60.57
N CYS A 84 -13.93 -59.24 60.76
CA CYS A 84 -15.21 -59.26 60.04
C CYS A 84 -16.18 -58.12 60.40
N HIS A 85 -16.01 -57.47 61.56
CA HIS A 85 -16.79 -56.31 61.97
C HIS A 85 -16.15 -54.97 61.52
N ASP A 86 -14.93 -54.99 61.00
CA ASP A 86 -14.23 -53.80 60.50
C ASP A 86 -14.53 -53.61 59.00
N PRO A 87 -15.24 -52.53 58.59
CA PRO A 87 -15.59 -52.31 57.19
C PRO A 87 -14.39 -51.98 56.29
N ASP A 88 -13.23 -51.61 56.85
CA ASP A 88 -12.00 -51.32 56.09
C ASP A 88 -11.11 -52.58 55.94
N ASP A 89 -11.30 -53.61 56.78
CA ASP A 89 -10.64 -54.92 56.65
C ASP A 89 -11.36 -55.85 55.67
N LEU A 90 -11.13 -55.56 54.39
CA LEU A 90 -11.61 -56.34 53.25
C LEU A 90 -11.09 -57.80 53.20
N SER A 91 -10.38 -58.33 54.21
CA SER A 91 -10.09 -59.78 54.33
C SER A 91 -11.28 -60.61 54.85
N CYS A 92 -12.31 -59.96 55.41
CA CYS A 92 -13.59 -60.58 55.77
C CYS A 92 -14.78 -59.66 55.44
N LEU A 93 -15.94 -60.25 55.10
CA LEU A 93 -17.20 -59.55 54.90
C LEU A 93 -18.28 -60.13 55.83
N GLU A 94 -18.89 -59.28 56.65
CA GLU A 94 -20.08 -59.59 57.45
C GLU A 94 -21.38 -59.21 56.71
N CYS A 95 -22.47 -59.97 56.92
CA CYS A 95 -23.80 -59.58 56.47
C CYS A 95 -24.95 -60.11 57.37
N THR A 96 -26.04 -59.35 57.42
CA THR A 96 -27.15 -59.56 58.39
C THR A 96 -28.32 -60.42 57.88
N GLY A 97 -28.46 -60.60 56.56
CA GLY A 97 -29.53 -61.42 55.97
C GLY A 97 -29.40 -62.93 56.22
N MET A 98 -30.43 -63.70 55.86
CA MET A 98 -30.32 -65.16 55.79
C MET A 98 -29.53 -65.57 54.53
N SER A 99 -28.51 -66.42 54.69
CA SER A 99 -27.65 -66.94 53.61
C SER A 99 -27.01 -65.86 52.72
N CYS A 100 -26.88 -64.63 53.23
CA CYS A 100 -26.40 -63.46 52.49
C CYS A 100 -24.91 -63.50 52.14
N ASN A 101 -24.14 -64.40 52.74
CA ASN A 101 -22.71 -64.59 52.50
C ASN A 101 -22.46 -65.36 51.19
N SER A 102 -23.04 -64.88 50.09
CA SER A 102 -22.94 -65.43 48.74
C SER A 102 -21.93 -64.70 47.84
N ALA A 103 -21.28 -63.65 48.33
CA ALA A 103 -20.25 -62.93 47.59
C ALA A 103 -19.14 -63.88 47.10
N LEU A 104 -18.88 -63.90 45.80
CA LEU A 104 -17.78 -64.66 45.20
C LEU A 104 -16.49 -63.87 45.40
N TRP A 105 -15.48 -64.48 46.00
CA TRP A 105 -14.17 -63.87 46.19
C TRP A 105 -13.42 -63.82 44.85
N PRO A 106 -12.81 -62.69 44.48
CA PRO A 106 -12.10 -62.57 43.22
C PRO A 106 -10.79 -63.35 43.21
N THR A 107 -10.35 -63.76 42.02
CA THR A 107 -9.04 -64.35 41.77
C THR A 107 -8.29 -63.63 40.65
N CYS A 108 -6.97 -63.67 40.65
CA CYS A 108 -6.12 -63.20 39.55
C CYS A 108 -4.93 -64.14 39.33
N HIS A 109 -4.29 -64.07 38.16
CA HIS A 109 -2.94 -64.62 38.02
C HIS A 109 -1.96 -63.69 38.76
N VAL A 110 -1.10 -64.27 39.59
CA VAL A 110 -0.12 -63.54 40.41
C VAL A 110 1.27 -64.14 40.17
N CYS A 111 2.18 -63.36 39.60
CA CYS A 111 3.52 -63.80 39.25
C CYS A 111 4.48 -62.62 39.02
N GLN A 112 5.78 -62.88 39.07
CA GLN A 112 6.85 -61.94 38.69
C GLN A 112 7.88 -62.67 37.82
N GLU A 113 8.18 -62.15 36.63
CA GLU A 113 9.06 -62.80 35.64
C GLU A 113 10.49 -63.03 36.15
N SER A 114 10.94 -62.22 37.11
CA SER A 114 12.21 -62.36 37.83
C SER A 114 12.33 -63.65 38.65
N THR A 115 11.21 -64.31 38.96
CA THR A 115 11.14 -65.56 39.75
C THR A 115 10.40 -66.68 39.04
N ASP A 116 9.43 -66.35 38.17
CA ASP A 116 8.72 -67.26 37.28
C ASP A 116 8.83 -66.79 35.81
N PRO A 117 9.78 -67.34 35.04
CA PRO A 117 9.95 -67.01 33.62
C PRO A 117 8.72 -67.27 32.73
N THR A 118 7.70 -67.99 33.22
CA THR A 118 6.45 -68.23 32.46
C THR A 118 5.44 -67.09 32.58
N CYS A 119 5.65 -66.14 33.50
CA CYS A 119 4.72 -65.04 33.80
C CYS A 119 4.38 -64.14 32.59
N ARG A 120 5.31 -63.96 31.65
CA ARG A 120 5.10 -63.23 30.38
C ARG A 120 4.15 -63.95 29.40
N GLY A 121 4.10 -65.28 29.48
CA GLY A 121 3.27 -66.13 28.63
C GLY A 121 1.77 -66.03 28.93
N GLU A 122 0.99 -66.79 28.16
CA GLU A 122 -0.43 -66.99 28.43
C GLU A 122 -0.59 -67.86 29.69
N GLN A 123 -1.39 -67.36 30.64
CA GLN A 123 -1.67 -68.01 31.90
C GLN A 123 -2.94 -68.87 31.78
N SER A 124 -3.08 -69.89 32.62
CA SER A 124 -4.21 -70.82 32.57
C SER A 124 -4.65 -71.26 33.97
N GLY A 125 -5.91 -71.67 34.09
CA GLY A 125 -6.54 -72.02 35.36
C GLY A 125 -7.26 -70.84 36.01
N VAL A 126 -7.67 -71.00 37.27
CA VAL A 126 -8.56 -70.04 37.98
C VAL A 126 -7.83 -68.91 38.70
N GLY A 127 -6.49 -68.88 38.69
CA GLY A 127 -5.70 -67.92 39.46
C GLY A 127 -5.70 -68.18 40.98
N THR A 128 -5.14 -67.23 41.73
CA THR A 128 -5.08 -67.22 43.20
C THR A 128 -6.12 -66.22 43.74
N PHE A 129 -6.73 -66.51 44.90
CA PHE A 129 -7.65 -65.57 45.56
C PHE A 129 -6.91 -64.31 46.02
N CYS A 130 -7.47 -63.14 45.71
CA CYS A 130 -6.95 -61.86 46.19
C CYS A 130 -7.06 -61.76 47.71
N GLU A 131 -6.05 -61.20 48.38
CA GLU A 131 -6.04 -61.05 49.84
C GLU A 131 -7.19 -60.17 50.34
N ARG A 132 -7.50 -59.09 49.60
CA ARG A 132 -8.57 -58.14 49.91
C ARG A 132 -9.73 -58.27 48.93
N TYR A 133 -10.95 -58.19 49.43
CA TYR A 133 -12.15 -58.27 48.63
C TYR A 133 -12.37 -57.04 47.73
N ASN A 134 -12.79 -57.28 46.50
CA ASN A 134 -13.30 -56.25 45.59
C ASN A 134 -14.35 -56.87 44.65
N ALA A 135 -15.43 -56.15 44.35
CA ALA A 135 -16.43 -56.51 43.36
C ALA A 135 -16.45 -55.47 42.23
N PRO A 136 -16.45 -55.88 40.94
CA PRO A 136 -16.46 -57.24 40.41
C PRO A 136 -15.12 -57.99 40.51
N GLY A 137 -14.11 -57.37 41.14
CA GLY A 137 -12.72 -57.82 41.11
C GLY A 137 -11.98 -57.17 39.96
N SER A 138 -10.70 -56.88 40.15
CA SER A 138 -9.85 -56.37 39.07
C SER A 138 -8.40 -56.84 39.23
N CYS A 139 -7.85 -57.30 38.11
CA CYS A 139 -6.51 -57.85 38.00
C CYS A 139 -5.62 -56.88 37.21
N PHE A 140 -4.31 -56.90 37.46
CA PHE A 140 -3.35 -56.12 36.67
C PHE A 140 -2.28 -57.00 36.01
N GLU A 141 -1.74 -56.46 34.92
CA GLU A 141 -0.52 -56.88 34.22
C GLU A 141 0.33 -55.61 34.08
N ARG A 142 1.62 -55.66 34.41
CA ARG A 142 2.52 -54.52 34.19
C ARG A 142 3.93 -54.95 33.85
N ILE A 143 4.73 -54.03 33.31
CA ILE A 143 6.18 -54.21 33.16
C ILE A 143 6.88 -53.28 34.14
N VAL A 144 7.82 -53.82 34.92
CA VAL A 144 8.71 -53.08 35.84
C VAL A 144 10.14 -53.48 35.51
N ASN A 145 11.01 -52.51 35.18
CA ASN A 145 12.41 -52.74 34.81
C ASN A 145 12.58 -53.84 33.72
N GLY A 146 11.67 -53.89 32.75
CA GLY A 146 11.63 -54.88 31.67
C GLY A 146 11.00 -56.24 32.02
N SER A 147 10.78 -56.53 33.30
CA SER A 147 10.16 -57.78 33.80
C SER A 147 8.64 -57.64 33.93
N VAL A 148 7.89 -58.68 33.58
CA VAL A 148 6.42 -58.73 33.75
C VAL A 148 6.06 -59.02 35.21
N GLU A 149 5.07 -58.30 35.73
CA GLU A 149 4.40 -58.58 36.99
C GLU A 149 2.89 -58.69 36.78
N ARG A 150 2.24 -59.64 37.45
CA ARG A 150 0.77 -59.81 37.46
C ARG A 150 0.27 -59.88 38.90
N GLY A 151 -0.92 -59.34 39.19
CA GLY A 151 -1.50 -59.37 40.53
C GLY A 151 -2.96 -58.91 40.62
N CYS A 152 -3.51 -58.91 41.85
CA CYS A 152 -4.81 -58.32 42.18
C CYS A 152 -4.66 -56.81 42.45
N ARG A 153 -5.57 -55.98 41.95
CA ARG A 153 -5.54 -54.52 42.20
C ARG A 153 -5.97 -54.15 43.62
N SER A 154 -6.81 -54.98 44.25
CA SER A 154 -7.31 -54.85 45.63
C SER A 154 -6.23 -54.94 46.70
N ASP A 155 -5.15 -55.68 46.41
CA ASP A 155 -4.13 -56.08 47.38
C ASP A 155 -2.96 -55.08 47.39
N MET A 156 -2.98 -54.11 46.49
CA MET A 156 -1.98 -53.04 46.36
C MET A 156 -2.39 -51.83 47.22
N VAL A 157 -1.41 -51.21 47.89
CA VAL A 157 -1.64 -50.02 48.75
C VAL A 157 -1.88 -48.76 47.92
N GLU A 158 -1.23 -48.67 46.77
CA GLU A 158 -1.39 -47.62 45.75
C GLU A 158 -1.84 -48.27 44.44
N ASP A 159 -2.34 -47.48 43.47
CA ASP A 159 -2.76 -48.03 42.17
C ASP A 159 -1.55 -48.70 41.45
N PRO A 160 -1.57 -50.01 41.14
CA PRO A 160 -0.46 -50.70 40.50
C PRO A 160 -0.09 -50.15 39.11
N CYS A 161 -1.02 -49.41 38.47
CA CYS A 161 -0.81 -48.70 37.22
C CYS A 161 -0.49 -47.21 37.38
N GLY A 162 -0.42 -46.68 38.61
CA GLY A 162 -0.06 -45.29 38.89
C GLY A 162 1.31 -44.95 38.32
N GLY A 163 1.34 -44.13 37.26
CA GLY A 163 2.57 -43.74 36.58
C GLY A 163 3.27 -44.83 35.75
N ASN A 164 2.69 -46.03 35.61
CA ASN A 164 3.28 -47.12 34.81
C ASN A 164 2.55 -47.28 33.46
N GLU A 165 3.15 -46.76 32.40
CA GLU A 165 2.60 -46.82 31.04
C GLU A 165 2.52 -48.24 30.43
N HIS A 166 3.23 -49.20 31.03
CA HIS A 166 3.21 -50.60 30.64
C HIS A 166 2.19 -51.43 31.45
N CYS A 167 1.34 -50.77 32.25
CA CYS A 167 0.34 -51.42 33.09
C CYS A 167 -1.05 -51.43 32.43
N ARG A 168 -1.79 -52.52 32.64
CA ARG A 168 -3.19 -52.71 32.24
C ARG A 168 -3.97 -53.26 33.43
N VAL A 169 -5.19 -52.73 33.63
CA VAL A 169 -6.18 -53.31 34.54
C VAL A 169 -7.24 -54.04 33.71
N PHE A 170 -7.63 -55.21 34.16
CA PHE A 170 -8.71 -56.02 33.60
C PHE A 170 -9.78 -56.24 34.68
N GLU A 171 -11.06 -56.17 34.31
CA GLU A 171 -12.18 -56.40 35.23
C GLU A 171 -12.57 -57.88 35.29
N GLY A 172 -13.04 -58.32 36.46
CA GLY A 172 -13.43 -59.70 36.73
C GLY A 172 -12.25 -60.61 37.12
N SER A 173 -12.59 -61.84 37.53
CA SER A 173 -11.63 -62.84 38.01
C SER A 173 -10.86 -63.54 36.88
N ALA A 174 -9.60 -63.90 37.14
CA ALA A 174 -8.64 -64.50 36.21
C ALA A 174 -8.45 -63.72 34.89
N SER A 175 -8.80 -62.44 34.88
CA SER A 175 -8.91 -61.60 33.68
C SER A 175 -7.57 -61.15 33.09
N ASN A 176 -6.50 -61.18 33.90
CA ASN A 176 -5.12 -60.90 33.47
C ASN A 176 -4.39 -62.15 32.91
N GLY A 177 -5.12 -63.05 32.24
CA GLY A 177 -4.58 -64.33 31.77
C GLY A 177 -3.84 -64.31 30.41
N HIS A 178 -4.06 -63.30 29.56
CA HIS A 178 -3.51 -63.30 28.21
C HIS A 178 -1.97 -63.11 28.16
N ALA A 179 -1.32 -63.67 27.13
CA ALA A 179 0.10 -63.42 26.86
C ALA A 179 0.37 -61.92 26.62
N VAL A 180 1.48 -61.42 27.18
CA VAL A 180 1.84 -60.00 27.05
C VAL A 180 2.18 -59.68 25.60
N ARG A 181 1.28 -58.96 24.91
CA ARG A 181 1.60 -58.35 23.61
C ARG A 181 2.67 -57.28 23.80
N GLU A 182 3.71 -57.33 22.98
CA GLU A 182 4.80 -56.35 22.96
C GLU A 182 4.26 -54.91 22.95
N ILE A 183 4.64 -54.13 23.95
CA ILE A 183 4.25 -52.72 24.04
C ILE A 183 5.22 -51.95 23.17
N LEU A 184 4.76 -51.56 21.97
CA LEU A 184 5.52 -50.76 21.02
C LEU A 184 5.80 -49.37 21.61
N VAL A 185 6.96 -49.23 22.26
CA VAL A 185 7.51 -47.96 22.73
C VAL A 185 7.66 -47.03 21.54
N SER A 186 6.68 -46.14 21.39
CA SER A 186 6.56 -45.28 20.22
C SER A 186 7.73 -44.31 20.16
N LYS A 187 8.25 -44.04 18.96
CA LYS A 187 9.32 -43.06 18.75
C LYS A 187 8.76 -41.86 18.03
N CYS A 188 8.97 -40.67 18.58
CA CYS A 188 8.52 -39.42 17.98
C CYS A 188 9.68 -38.45 17.85
N VAL A 189 9.63 -37.56 16.87
CA VAL A 189 10.49 -36.38 16.87
C VAL A 189 10.10 -35.55 18.08
N GLN A 190 11.07 -35.30 18.98
CA GLN A 190 10.87 -34.58 20.24
C GLN A 190 11.80 -33.36 20.27
N CYS A 191 11.24 -32.16 20.07
CA CYS A 191 11.99 -30.91 19.97
C CYS A 191 11.08 -29.68 19.98
N ARG A 192 11.70 -28.50 20.16
CA ARG A 192 11.10 -27.20 19.88
C ARG A 192 12.02 -26.42 18.93
N ALA A 193 11.44 -25.64 18.03
CA ALA A 193 12.12 -24.80 17.05
C ALA A 193 12.45 -23.41 17.60
N ASP A 194 12.93 -23.34 18.86
CA ASP A 194 13.31 -22.09 19.53
C ASP A 194 14.79 -21.74 19.26
N ASP A 195 15.41 -20.88 20.05
CA ASP A 195 16.82 -20.46 19.87
C ASP A 195 17.85 -21.58 20.11
N LEU A 196 17.42 -22.76 20.58
CA LEU A 196 18.25 -23.96 20.69
C LEU A 196 18.26 -24.80 19.39
N ASP A 197 17.31 -24.60 18.47
CA ASP A 197 17.24 -25.28 17.15
C ASP A 197 18.16 -24.61 16.11
N VAL A 198 19.44 -24.43 16.48
CA VAL A 198 20.43 -23.66 15.70
C VAL A 198 20.67 -24.24 14.30
N ASP A 199 20.63 -25.58 14.18
CA ASP A 199 20.76 -26.29 12.91
C ASP A 199 19.45 -26.42 12.12
N ARG A 200 18.34 -25.92 12.68
CA ARG A 200 16.96 -26.05 12.16
C ARG A 200 16.53 -27.51 11.95
N SER A 201 17.09 -28.46 12.70
CA SER A 201 16.76 -29.88 12.61
C SER A 201 15.35 -30.21 13.10
N CYS A 202 14.79 -29.43 14.03
CA CYS A 202 13.39 -29.52 14.44
C CYS A 202 12.45 -28.98 13.37
N LEU A 203 12.72 -27.79 12.81
CA LEU A 203 11.92 -27.21 11.72
C LEU A 203 11.86 -28.13 10.51
N SER A 204 13.04 -28.52 9.99
CA SER A 204 13.17 -29.40 8.83
C SER A 204 12.70 -30.83 9.07
N GLY A 205 12.50 -31.23 10.33
CA GLY A 205 12.13 -32.59 10.71
C GLY A 205 13.22 -33.65 10.51
N SER A 206 14.44 -33.22 10.19
CA SER A 206 15.61 -34.09 10.02
C SER A 206 16.12 -34.68 11.35
N LYS A 207 15.70 -34.12 12.50
CA LYS A 207 15.98 -34.67 13.82
C LYS A 207 15.31 -36.05 14.01
N GLY A 208 16.12 -37.08 14.24
CA GLY A 208 15.64 -38.45 14.45
C GLY A 208 14.70 -38.61 15.65
N GLY A 209 13.73 -39.53 15.53
CA GLY A 209 12.75 -39.80 16.57
C GLY A 209 13.31 -40.53 17.78
N THR A 210 13.01 -40.05 18.99
CA THR A 210 13.36 -40.64 20.27
C THR A 210 12.15 -41.33 20.91
N SER A 211 12.39 -42.36 21.72
CA SER A 211 11.35 -43.06 22.48
C SER A 211 10.53 -42.12 23.35
N CYS A 212 9.23 -42.36 23.45
CA CYS A 212 8.35 -41.69 24.40
C CYS A 212 8.64 -42.13 25.84
N VAL A 213 8.23 -41.29 26.80
CA VAL A 213 8.35 -41.49 28.26
C VAL A 213 6.95 -41.67 28.89
N GLY A 214 5.97 -42.04 28.08
CA GLY A 214 4.57 -42.11 28.48
C GLY A 214 3.65 -42.59 27.34
N PRO A 215 2.45 -43.11 27.70
CA PRO A 215 1.65 -43.93 26.82
C PRO A 215 1.09 -43.09 25.67
N SER A 216 1.57 -43.37 24.47
CA SER A 216 1.30 -42.53 23.29
C SER A 216 0.42 -43.20 22.23
N ASP A 217 0.03 -44.47 22.42
CA ASP A 217 -0.81 -45.25 21.51
C ASP A 217 -0.31 -45.29 20.05
N GLY A 218 1.01 -45.29 19.85
CA GLY A 218 1.63 -45.22 18.53
C GLY A 218 1.53 -43.84 17.87
N ARG A 219 1.31 -42.75 18.64
CA ARG A 219 1.02 -41.41 18.10
C ARG A 219 1.99 -40.32 18.55
N CYS A 220 2.28 -39.43 17.61
CA CYS A 220 3.09 -38.24 17.81
C CYS A 220 2.27 -36.99 17.46
N TYR A 221 2.70 -35.81 17.94
CA TYR A 221 2.12 -34.52 17.57
C TYR A 221 3.15 -33.56 16.96
N SER A 222 2.63 -32.57 16.23
CA SER A 222 3.31 -31.30 15.94
C SER A 222 2.33 -30.16 16.24
N ARG A 223 2.81 -29.09 16.86
CA ARG A 223 1.98 -27.92 17.22
C ARG A 223 2.74 -26.62 17.13
N ILE A 224 2.01 -25.54 16.93
CA ILE A 224 2.53 -24.17 16.96
C ILE A 224 2.18 -23.57 18.32
N LEU A 225 3.21 -23.08 19.01
CA LEU A 225 3.10 -22.42 20.31
C LEU A 225 2.77 -20.93 20.15
N ASP A 226 2.35 -20.30 21.24
CA ASP A 226 2.29 -18.84 21.32
C ASP A 226 3.65 -18.24 20.96
N GLY A 227 3.68 -17.30 20.02
CA GLY A 227 4.91 -16.80 19.39
C GLY A 227 5.35 -17.55 18.12
N GLY A 228 4.57 -18.51 17.61
CA GLY A 228 4.74 -19.10 16.27
C GLY A 228 5.81 -20.20 16.16
N PHE A 229 6.45 -20.58 17.26
CA PHE A 229 7.46 -21.64 17.27
C PHE A 229 6.83 -23.03 17.15
N LEU A 230 7.47 -23.91 16.38
CA LEU A 230 7.08 -25.31 16.26
C LEU A 230 7.54 -26.11 17.49
N GLU A 231 6.65 -26.96 18.01
CA GLU A 231 6.95 -27.99 19.00
C GLU A 231 6.48 -29.36 18.48
N ARG A 232 7.34 -30.37 18.62
CA ARG A 232 7.09 -31.76 18.21
C ARG A 232 7.24 -32.67 19.41
N GLY A 233 6.35 -33.63 19.60
CA GLY A 233 6.42 -34.54 20.74
C GLY A 233 5.59 -35.81 20.63
N CYS A 234 5.60 -36.58 21.71
CA CYS A 234 4.78 -37.78 21.91
C CYS A 234 3.36 -37.41 22.34
N ARG A 235 2.33 -38.13 21.87
CA ARG A 235 0.93 -37.83 22.28
C ARG A 235 0.73 -37.90 23.80
N GLY A 236 1.42 -38.81 24.49
CA GLY A 236 1.34 -38.95 25.95
C GLY A 236 1.78 -37.70 26.73
N ASN A 237 2.42 -36.72 26.08
CA ASN A 237 2.85 -35.46 26.69
C ASN A 237 1.75 -34.37 26.61
N LEU A 238 0.58 -34.64 26.03
CA LEU A 238 -0.55 -33.71 25.94
C LEU A 238 -1.65 -34.09 26.93
N THR A 239 -2.27 -33.09 27.58
CA THR A 239 -3.49 -33.27 28.37
C THR A 239 -4.68 -33.70 27.50
N LEU A 240 -5.73 -34.26 28.10
CA LEU A 240 -6.94 -34.70 27.38
C LEU A 240 -7.56 -33.55 26.57
N ASP A 241 -7.63 -32.35 27.13
CA ASP A 241 -8.17 -31.16 26.46
C ASP A 241 -7.26 -30.69 25.32
N GLU A 242 -5.94 -30.78 25.46
CA GLU A 242 -5.00 -30.50 24.37
C GLU A 242 -5.13 -31.53 23.25
N VAL A 243 -5.31 -32.82 23.56
CA VAL A 243 -5.57 -33.87 22.56
C VAL A 243 -6.87 -33.60 21.79
N GLN A 244 -7.92 -33.12 22.47
CA GLN A 244 -9.17 -32.71 21.81
C GLN A 244 -9.01 -31.45 20.95
N ARG A 245 -8.18 -30.49 21.40
CA ARG A 245 -7.88 -29.25 20.66
C ARG A 245 -6.84 -29.42 19.56
N CYS A 246 -6.11 -30.53 19.50
CA CYS A 246 -5.04 -30.76 18.52
C CYS A 246 -5.56 -31.29 17.17
N ASN A 247 -6.33 -30.44 16.47
CA ASN A 247 -6.89 -30.74 15.16
C ASN A 247 -6.94 -29.49 14.27
N GLY A 248 -5.98 -29.35 13.36
CA GLY A 248 -5.92 -28.27 12.36
C GLY A 248 -4.49 -27.94 11.94
N THR A 249 -4.31 -26.80 11.27
CA THR A 249 -2.99 -26.27 10.87
C THR A 249 -2.10 -25.97 12.08
N MET A 250 -2.66 -25.47 13.18
CA MET A 250 -1.89 -25.10 14.38
C MET A 250 -1.51 -26.28 15.28
N CYS A 251 -2.16 -27.44 15.16
CA CYS A 251 -1.82 -28.65 15.93
C CYS A 251 -2.39 -29.91 15.27
N GLY A 252 -1.54 -30.90 15.01
CA GLY A 252 -1.91 -32.17 14.40
C GLY A 252 -1.30 -33.38 15.11
N ILE A 253 -2.07 -34.47 15.18
CA ILE A 253 -1.64 -35.77 15.73
C ILE A 253 -1.60 -36.81 14.60
N CYS A 254 -0.49 -37.54 14.49
CA CYS A 254 -0.28 -38.61 13.50
C CYS A 254 -0.06 -39.97 14.18
N ILE A 255 -0.07 -41.06 13.40
CA ILE A 255 0.20 -42.44 13.84
C ILE A 255 1.46 -42.96 13.16
N GLY A 256 2.33 -43.65 13.91
CA GLY A 256 3.54 -44.31 13.43
C GLY A 256 4.84 -43.70 13.99
N ASP A 257 5.88 -44.52 14.09
CA ASP A 257 7.21 -44.07 14.53
C ASP A 257 7.74 -42.96 13.61
N GLY A 258 8.11 -41.82 14.18
CA GLY A 258 8.63 -40.66 13.46
C GLY A 258 7.63 -39.96 12.54
N CYS A 259 6.32 -40.26 12.63
CA CYS A 259 5.30 -39.68 11.73
C CYS A 259 5.27 -38.14 11.76
N ASN A 260 5.69 -37.54 12.88
CA ASN A 260 5.76 -36.10 13.07
C ASN A 260 7.09 -35.49 12.57
N SER A 261 7.69 -36.04 11.51
CA SER A 261 8.90 -35.54 10.84
C SER A 261 8.62 -34.68 9.60
N GLY A 262 7.37 -34.62 9.11
CA GLY A 262 7.00 -33.70 8.02
C GLY A 262 7.11 -32.22 8.42
N ILE A 263 7.22 -31.31 7.44
CA ILE A 263 7.15 -29.86 7.71
C ILE A 263 5.78 -29.52 8.31
N PHE A 264 5.74 -28.71 9.37
CA PHE A 264 4.49 -28.38 10.06
C PHE A 264 4.43 -26.88 10.47
N PRO A 265 3.39 -26.12 10.06
CA PRO A 265 2.31 -26.54 9.15
C PRO A 265 2.83 -26.78 7.73
N GLU A 266 2.06 -27.44 6.86
CA GLU A 266 2.52 -27.79 5.50
C GLU A 266 2.77 -26.55 4.62
N ASP A 267 2.07 -25.46 4.92
CA ASP A 267 2.13 -24.15 4.27
C ASP A 267 3.25 -23.22 4.81
N ARG A 268 4.19 -23.71 5.64
CA ARG A 268 5.32 -22.89 6.12
C ARG A 268 6.07 -22.22 4.96
N LEU A 269 6.18 -20.89 5.04
CA LEU A 269 6.94 -20.07 4.10
C LEU A 269 8.44 -20.43 4.10
N TRP A 270 9.02 -20.39 2.90
CA TRP A 270 10.45 -20.54 2.63
C TRP A 270 11.00 -19.24 2.04
N CYS A 271 12.12 -18.73 2.56
CA CYS A 271 12.74 -17.50 2.08
C CYS A 271 14.24 -17.67 1.87
N ASN A 272 14.80 -16.98 0.88
CA ASN A 272 16.26 -16.88 0.74
C ASN A 272 16.82 -16.13 1.97
N LYS A 273 17.89 -16.65 2.60
CA LYS A 273 18.49 -16.04 3.80
C LYS A 273 19.99 -15.87 3.67
N CYS A 274 20.47 -14.63 3.77
CA CYS A 274 21.88 -14.27 3.73
C CYS A 274 22.10 -12.87 4.35
N ASN A 275 23.36 -12.53 4.66
CA ASN A 275 23.76 -11.16 5.03
C ASN A 275 25.15 -10.87 4.42
N SER A 276 25.31 -9.70 3.80
CA SER A 276 26.51 -9.34 3.02
C SER A 276 27.76 -9.05 3.86
N GLY A 277 27.62 -8.89 5.18
CA GLY A 277 28.76 -8.82 6.10
C GLY A 277 29.50 -10.16 6.25
N ASN A 278 28.81 -11.27 5.98
CA ASN A 278 29.36 -12.63 6.08
C ASN A 278 29.68 -13.24 4.70
N THR A 279 28.90 -12.91 3.66
CA THR A 279 29.03 -13.49 2.31
C THR A 279 28.77 -12.44 1.23
N SER A 280 29.77 -12.16 0.38
CA SER A 280 29.68 -11.24 -0.78
C SER A 280 28.46 -11.50 -1.65
N ASP A 281 28.20 -12.78 -1.91
CA ASP A 281 27.26 -13.28 -2.89
C ASP A 281 25.79 -13.05 -2.48
N CYS A 282 25.55 -12.53 -1.27
CA CYS A 282 24.23 -12.06 -0.86
C CYS A 282 23.77 -10.85 -1.70
N LYS A 283 24.69 -9.99 -2.16
CA LYS A 283 24.38 -8.74 -2.89
C LYS A 283 23.84 -8.96 -4.31
N ILE A 284 24.11 -10.12 -4.93
CA ILE A 284 23.66 -10.43 -6.30
C ILE A 284 22.26 -11.07 -6.32
N GLU A 285 21.65 -11.19 -7.49
CA GLU A 285 20.36 -11.87 -7.63
C GLU A 285 20.49 -13.38 -7.29
N VAL A 286 19.51 -13.94 -6.57
CA VAL A 286 19.55 -15.33 -6.10
C VAL A 286 18.68 -16.21 -7.00
N THR A 287 19.35 -17.02 -7.83
CA THR A 287 18.74 -18.05 -8.68
C THR A 287 18.87 -19.47 -8.11
N ASP A 288 19.59 -19.64 -7.00
CA ASP A 288 19.87 -20.93 -6.37
C ASP A 288 18.99 -21.16 -5.14
N ALA A 289 18.07 -22.12 -5.25
CA ALA A 289 17.17 -22.52 -4.17
C ALA A 289 17.90 -23.10 -2.93
N SER A 290 19.19 -23.47 -3.03
CA SER A 290 19.98 -23.91 -1.86
C SER A 290 20.17 -22.81 -0.79
N LYS A 291 19.92 -21.53 -1.16
CA LYS A 291 19.95 -20.39 -0.23
C LYS A 291 18.64 -20.18 0.54
N SER A 292 17.64 -21.01 0.27
CA SER A 292 16.34 -20.96 0.93
C SER A 292 16.35 -21.66 2.29
N VAL A 293 15.63 -21.09 3.26
CA VAL A 293 15.35 -21.71 4.55
C VAL A 293 13.87 -21.55 4.93
N ILE A 294 13.34 -22.56 5.62
CA ILE A 294 12.02 -22.53 6.26
C ILE A 294 12.02 -21.41 7.31
N CYS A 295 10.99 -20.58 7.34
CA CYS A 295 10.81 -19.55 8.38
C CYS A 295 10.63 -20.20 9.77
N LYS A 296 11.28 -19.63 10.79
CA LYS A 296 11.32 -20.19 12.16
C LYS A 296 10.00 -19.96 12.88
N ILE A 297 9.53 -18.72 12.86
CA ILE A 297 8.24 -18.31 13.40
C ILE A 297 7.19 -18.49 12.30
N TYR A 298 6.05 -19.10 12.65
CA TYR A 298 4.89 -19.23 11.78
C TYR A 298 3.84 -18.18 12.14
N THR A 299 3.37 -17.46 11.12
CA THR A 299 2.26 -16.51 11.12
C THR A 299 1.56 -16.63 9.77
N GLU A 300 0.26 -16.39 9.70
CA GLU A 300 -0.50 -16.49 8.43
C GLU A 300 -0.03 -15.41 7.44
N ASP A 301 0.18 -14.17 7.91
CA ASP A 301 0.71 -13.04 7.12
C ASP A 301 2.25 -13.01 6.98
N ASN A 302 2.93 -14.17 6.98
CA ASN A 302 4.40 -14.18 6.88
C ASN A 302 4.87 -13.75 5.48
N MET A 303 5.98 -13.02 5.43
CA MET A 303 6.56 -12.49 4.19
C MET A 303 8.08 -12.68 4.17
N CYS A 304 8.64 -12.84 2.98
CA CYS A 304 10.09 -12.76 2.78
C CYS A 304 10.50 -11.30 2.60
N TYR A 305 11.73 -10.96 2.99
CA TYR A 305 12.29 -9.62 2.77
C TYR A 305 13.69 -9.65 2.15
N SER A 306 14.02 -8.54 1.49
CA SER A 306 15.38 -8.13 1.14
C SER A 306 15.57 -6.66 1.55
N ALA A 307 16.63 -6.36 2.32
CA ALA A 307 16.89 -5.03 2.87
C ALA A 307 18.34 -4.58 2.64
N ILE A 308 18.57 -3.27 2.60
CA ILE A 308 19.87 -2.66 2.88
C ILE A 308 19.78 -2.02 4.27
N SER A 309 20.45 -2.61 5.27
CA SER A 309 20.41 -2.10 6.64
C SER A 309 21.16 -0.77 6.79
N SER A 310 20.92 -0.05 7.90
CA SER A 310 21.53 1.25 8.19
C SER A 310 23.07 1.22 8.26
N ASN A 311 23.66 0.07 8.56
CA ASN A 311 25.11 -0.17 8.52
C ASN A 311 25.62 -0.63 7.14
N GLN A 312 24.84 -0.42 6.07
CA GLN A 312 25.12 -0.76 4.66
C GLN A 312 25.43 -2.25 4.41
N THR A 313 24.91 -3.16 5.24
CA THR A 313 24.88 -4.59 4.91
C THR A 313 23.56 -4.92 4.24
N PHE A 314 23.64 -5.53 3.06
CA PHE A 314 22.47 -6.06 2.38
C PHE A 314 22.14 -7.44 2.95
N GLU A 315 20.88 -7.70 3.25
CA GLU A 315 20.44 -8.94 3.89
C GLU A 315 19.03 -9.38 3.48
N ARG A 316 18.73 -10.65 3.77
CA ARG A 316 17.45 -11.29 3.44
C ARG A 316 17.03 -12.29 4.50
N GLY A 317 15.73 -12.49 4.63
CA GLY A 317 15.15 -13.54 5.47
C GLY A 317 13.63 -13.55 5.46
N CYS A 318 13.05 -14.16 6.49
CA CYS A 318 11.63 -14.09 6.80
C CYS A 318 11.38 -12.89 7.72
N LEU A 319 10.32 -12.12 7.47
CA LEU A 319 9.95 -10.98 8.31
C LEU A 319 9.57 -11.42 9.73
N SER A 320 8.96 -12.61 9.87
CA SER A 320 8.69 -13.25 11.15
C SER A 320 9.93 -13.55 12.01
N ASP A 321 11.10 -13.76 11.39
CA ASP A 321 12.33 -14.17 12.09
C ASP A 321 13.03 -12.97 12.79
N VAL A 322 12.55 -11.74 12.61
CA VAL A 322 13.17 -10.49 13.13
C VAL A 322 12.18 -9.66 13.94
N SER A 323 12.30 -9.73 15.28
CA SER A 323 11.34 -9.18 16.25
C SER A 323 11.22 -7.65 16.33
N ASN A 324 11.92 -6.89 15.48
CA ASN A 324 11.87 -5.42 15.42
C ASN A 324 12.29 -4.94 14.02
N SER A 325 11.59 -5.40 12.99
CA SER A 325 11.98 -5.21 11.59
C SER A 325 11.77 -3.78 11.08
N SER A 326 12.86 -3.02 10.93
CA SER A 326 12.86 -1.69 10.26
C SER A 326 12.23 -1.73 8.86
N CYS A 327 12.25 -2.90 8.22
CA CYS A 327 11.68 -3.21 6.90
C CYS A 327 10.20 -2.81 6.70
N ILE A 328 9.45 -2.50 7.76
CA ILE A 328 8.03 -2.10 7.66
C ILE A 328 7.90 -0.68 7.06
N GLU A 329 8.79 0.25 7.42
CA GLU A 329 8.76 1.65 6.96
C GLU A 329 10.02 2.09 6.18
N ASP A 330 11.01 1.21 6.04
CA ASP A 330 12.25 1.51 5.30
C ASP A 330 12.05 1.37 3.78
N ASP A 331 12.17 2.48 3.04
CA ASP A 331 12.18 2.51 1.57
C ASP A 331 13.31 1.66 0.94
N ASN A 332 14.30 1.22 1.73
CA ASN A 332 15.38 0.34 1.32
C ASN A 332 15.13 -1.13 1.68
N CYS A 333 13.89 -1.48 2.07
CA CYS A 333 13.42 -2.85 2.18
C CYS A 333 12.31 -3.17 1.16
N ILE A 334 12.41 -4.34 0.53
CA ILE A 334 11.36 -4.95 -0.28
C ILE A 334 10.83 -6.18 0.46
N GLN A 335 9.51 -6.23 0.64
CA GLN A 335 8.79 -7.38 1.17
C GLN A 335 8.08 -8.10 0.01
N CYS A 336 7.86 -9.41 0.14
CA CYS A 336 7.10 -10.17 -0.85
C CYS A 336 6.46 -11.42 -0.22
N VAL A 337 5.40 -11.91 -0.88
CA VAL A 337 4.63 -13.09 -0.48
C VAL A 337 5.02 -14.29 -1.36
N GLY A 338 5.09 -15.47 -0.75
CA GLY A 338 5.34 -16.74 -1.44
C GLY A 338 6.79 -17.22 -1.41
N ASN A 339 6.97 -18.52 -1.60
CA ASN A 339 8.26 -19.17 -1.41
C ASN A 339 9.36 -18.61 -2.33
N ASN A 340 10.50 -18.23 -1.72
CA ASN A 340 11.71 -17.75 -2.38
C ASN A 340 11.56 -16.45 -3.19
N CYS A 341 10.48 -15.69 -2.99
CA CYS A 341 10.20 -14.47 -3.77
C CYS A 341 11.28 -13.37 -3.60
N ASN A 342 12.05 -13.39 -2.51
CA ASN A 342 13.07 -12.39 -2.20
C ASN A 342 14.40 -12.62 -2.96
N SER A 343 14.33 -12.82 -4.27
CA SER A 343 15.50 -13.10 -5.13
C SER A 343 16.27 -11.85 -5.60
N ILE A 344 15.67 -10.66 -5.54
CA ILE A 344 16.23 -9.39 -6.04
C ILE A 344 17.64 -9.03 -5.49
N SER A 345 18.44 -8.32 -6.28
CA SER A 345 19.80 -7.89 -5.90
C SER A 345 19.84 -6.60 -5.07
N GLU A 346 21.00 -6.28 -4.48
CA GLU A 346 21.27 -4.98 -3.86
C GLU A 346 21.08 -3.83 -4.85
N GLN A 347 21.57 -3.98 -6.08
CA GLN A 347 21.40 -2.98 -7.14
C GLN A 347 19.92 -2.81 -7.52
N SER A 348 19.10 -3.87 -7.41
CA SER A 348 17.65 -3.81 -7.62
C SER A 348 16.99 -2.92 -6.55
N ILE A 349 17.38 -3.02 -5.28
CA ILE A 349 16.89 -2.11 -4.22
C ILE A 349 17.42 -0.67 -4.44
N LEU A 350 18.66 -0.52 -4.89
CA LEU A 350 19.24 0.79 -5.22
C LEU A 350 18.67 1.43 -6.50
N ASN A 351 17.99 0.66 -7.35
CA ASN A 351 17.31 1.16 -8.56
C ASN A 351 15.78 1.27 -8.39
N TYR A 352 15.18 0.53 -7.46
CA TYR A 352 13.73 0.40 -7.27
C TYR A 352 13.00 1.77 -7.34
N PRO A 353 11.90 1.90 -8.09
CA PRO A 353 11.23 3.19 -8.29
C PRO A 353 10.78 3.81 -6.96
N LYS A 354 11.16 5.08 -6.77
CA LYS A 354 10.70 5.95 -5.69
C LYS A 354 10.19 7.24 -6.32
N CYS A 355 9.01 7.71 -5.92
CA CYS A 355 8.34 8.85 -6.51
C CYS A 355 7.81 9.79 -5.43
N LEU A 356 7.56 11.05 -5.76
CA LEU A 356 6.77 11.92 -4.91
C LEU A 356 5.34 11.37 -4.91
N ARG A 357 4.80 11.03 -3.73
CA ARG A 357 3.45 10.50 -3.51
C ARG A 357 2.70 11.49 -2.62
N CYS A 358 1.96 12.43 -3.21
CA CYS A 358 1.26 13.52 -2.51
C CYS A 358 0.22 14.23 -3.38
N THR A 359 -0.56 15.11 -2.76
CA THR A 359 -1.52 16.03 -3.36
C THR A 359 -1.17 17.49 -3.06
N SER A 360 -1.73 18.47 -3.78
CA SER A 360 -1.54 19.91 -3.46
C SER A 360 -2.07 20.35 -2.08
N ASP A 361 -2.81 19.48 -1.38
CA ASP A 361 -3.24 19.71 0.01
C ASP A 361 -2.11 19.37 1.02
N ASP A 362 -1.07 18.65 0.58
CA ASP A 362 0.12 18.29 1.37
C ASP A 362 1.23 19.35 1.25
N ASP A 363 1.82 19.76 2.38
CA ASP A 363 2.87 20.78 2.43
C ASP A 363 4.11 20.39 1.60
N GLY A 364 4.63 21.36 0.82
CA GLY A 364 5.75 21.17 -0.10
C GLY A 364 5.45 20.32 -1.35
N CYS A 365 4.25 19.76 -1.52
CA CYS A 365 3.92 18.95 -2.70
C CYS A 365 3.87 19.80 -3.99
N THR A 366 3.31 21.01 -3.92
CA THR A 366 3.23 21.95 -5.05
C THR A 366 4.62 22.32 -5.57
N GLU A 367 5.56 22.58 -4.66
CA GLU A 367 6.94 22.95 -4.94
C GLU A 367 7.78 21.79 -5.50
N GLY A 368 7.39 20.54 -5.20
CA GLY A 368 8.18 19.33 -5.48
C GLY A 368 9.22 19.01 -4.40
N ASN A 369 9.02 19.48 -3.16
CA ASN A 369 9.99 19.40 -2.07
C ASN A 369 9.82 18.21 -1.12
N ILE A 370 8.75 17.41 -1.25
CA ILE A 370 8.57 16.22 -0.41
C ILE A 370 9.56 15.10 -0.77
N THR A 371 9.88 14.23 0.19
CA THR A 371 10.75 13.06 -0.04
C THR A 371 10.07 12.01 -0.93
N ALA A 372 10.79 11.49 -1.91
CA ALA A 372 10.29 10.45 -2.81
C ALA A 372 10.28 9.08 -2.10
N SER A 373 9.08 8.54 -1.86
CA SER A 373 8.85 7.24 -1.23
C SER A 373 8.70 6.12 -2.26
N LYS A 374 8.87 4.88 -1.81
CA LYS A 374 8.85 3.67 -2.65
C LYS A 374 7.50 3.47 -3.36
N CYS A 375 7.55 2.99 -4.60
CA CYS A 375 6.37 2.52 -5.34
C CYS A 375 5.99 1.09 -4.98
N ASP A 376 4.80 0.67 -5.43
CA ASP A 376 4.22 -0.62 -5.07
C ASP A 376 4.62 -1.74 -6.06
N GLN A 377 5.27 -1.40 -7.17
CA GLN A 377 5.72 -2.30 -8.24
C GLN A 377 7.20 -2.03 -8.59
N PRO A 378 7.98 -3.06 -9.00
CA PRO A 378 9.42 -2.92 -9.25
C PRO A 378 9.78 -2.19 -10.54
N ASP A 379 8.92 -2.26 -11.55
CA ASP A 379 9.12 -1.64 -12.88
C ASP A 379 8.18 -0.43 -13.11
N ASP A 380 7.77 0.23 -12.02
CA ASP A 380 6.89 1.39 -12.05
C ASP A 380 7.59 2.67 -12.55
N SER A 381 6.81 3.70 -12.86
CA SER A 381 7.28 5.04 -13.19
C SER A 381 6.56 6.09 -12.37
N CYS A 382 7.10 7.29 -12.25
CA CYS A 382 6.44 8.38 -11.56
C CYS A 382 5.49 9.12 -12.51
N PHE A 383 4.39 9.65 -11.98
CA PHE A 383 3.57 10.64 -12.69
C PHE A 383 3.26 11.87 -11.83
N MET A 384 2.84 12.92 -12.53
CA MET A 384 2.14 14.07 -11.96
C MET A 384 1.01 14.49 -12.91
N ARG A 385 -0.15 14.89 -12.38
CA ARG A 385 -1.31 15.36 -13.16
C ARG A 385 -2.13 16.35 -12.35
N VAL A 386 -3.01 17.11 -13.02
CA VAL A 386 -4.07 17.86 -12.33
C VAL A 386 -5.41 17.18 -12.53
N LYS A 387 -6.15 16.97 -11.45
CA LYS A 387 -7.50 16.42 -11.47
C LYS A 387 -8.37 17.19 -10.47
N ASP A 388 -9.54 17.63 -10.92
CA ASP A 388 -10.51 18.34 -10.08
C ASP A 388 -9.88 19.55 -9.33
N SER A 389 -8.97 20.25 -10.02
CA SER A 389 -8.12 21.36 -9.54
C SER A 389 -7.07 21.03 -8.46
N VAL A 390 -6.91 19.76 -8.10
CA VAL A 390 -5.83 19.25 -7.22
C VAL A 390 -4.67 18.76 -8.08
N LEU A 391 -3.43 19.12 -7.72
CA LEU A 391 -2.22 18.49 -8.28
C LEU A 391 -2.00 17.15 -7.56
N GLU A 392 -1.91 16.06 -8.31
CA GLU A 392 -1.60 14.72 -7.80
C GLU A 392 -0.21 14.29 -8.30
N ARG A 393 0.64 13.80 -7.41
CA ARG A 393 1.91 13.14 -7.69
C ARG A 393 1.86 11.72 -7.13
N ASN A 394 2.13 10.69 -7.93
CA ASN A 394 2.15 9.31 -7.44
C ASN A 394 2.93 8.37 -8.39
N CYS A 395 2.93 7.06 -8.09
CA CYS A 395 3.46 6.01 -8.96
C CYS A 395 2.41 5.56 -10.01
N LEU A 396 2.82 5.32 -11.24
CA LEU A 396 1.97 5.13 -12.43
C LEU A 396 1.06 3.89 -12.33
N SER A 397 1.47 2.85 -11.59
CA SER A 397 0.64 1.68 -11.32
C SER A 397 -0.64 1.98 -10.54
N THR A 398 -0.68 3.08 -9.77
CA THR A 398 -1.87 3.48 -8.97
C THR A 398 -3.03 4.02 -9.82
N LEU A 399 -2.78 4.37 -11.09
CA LEU A 399 -3.82 4.89 -11.99
C LEU A 399 -4.71 3.78 -12.56
N SER A 400 -5.99 4.14 -12.78
CA SER A 400 -6.90 3.33 -13.58
C SER A 400 -6.32 3.09 -14.98
N PRO A 401 -6.58 1.93 -15.64
CA PRO A 401 -6.02 1.64 -16.95
C PRO A 401 -6.28 2.74 -17.99
N THR A 402 -7.45 3.37 -17.97
CA THR A 402 -7.84 4.48 -18.85
C THR A 402 -7.01 5.74 -18.61
N ASP A 403 -6.85 6.16 -17.35
CA ASP A 403 -6.03 7.34 -17.04
C ASP A 403 -4.54 7.09 -17.28
N ARG A 404 -4.09 5.85 -17.03
CA ARG A 404 -2.72 5.41 -17.30
C ARG A 404 -2.41 5.50 -18.80
N THR A 405 -3.32 5.09 -19.67
CA THR A 405 -3.17 5.25 -21.13
C THR A 405 -3.05 6.72 -21.54
N LYS A 406 -3.86 7.64 -20.98
CA LYS A 406 -3.72 9.08 -21.21
C LYS A 406 -2.32 9.58 -20.80
N CYS A 407 -1.91 9.30 -19.58
CA CYS A 407 -0.58 9.65 -19.06
C CYS A 407 0.60 9.14 -19.92
N THR A 408 0.43 8.01 -20.64
CA THR A 408 1.45 7.48 -21.56
C THR A 408 1.30 7.94 -23.02
N THR A 409 0.28 8.73 -23.37
CA THR A 409 0.04 9.24 -24.72
C THR A 409 0.80 10.55 -24.91
N ALA A 410 1.72 10.62 -25.87
CA ALA A 410 2.65 11.75 -26.01
C ALA A 410 1.94 13.08 -26.31
N GLU A 411 0.76 13.02 -26.94
CA GLU A 411 -0.08 14.16 -27.31
C GLU A 411 -0.96 14.67 -26.15
N ASP A 412 -1.29 13.81 -25.18
CA ASP A 412 -2.12 14.18 -24.02
C ASP A 412 -1.24 14.87 -22.97
N LYS A 413 -1.56 16.13 -22.67
CA LYS A 413 -0.81 16.96 -21.70
C LYS A 413 -1.49 17.06 -20.35
N SER A 414 -2.59 16.35 -20.11
CA SER A 414 -3.26 16.33 -18.79
C SER A 414 -2.42 15.68 -17.68
N CYS A 415 -1.30 15.04 -18.05
CA CYS A 415 -0.43 14.28 -17.16
C CYS A 415 1.01 14.28 -17.70
N VAL A 416 1.99 14.06 -16.82
CA VAL A 416 3.41 13.88 -17.14
C VAL A 416 3.89 12.60 -16.48
N VAL A 417 4.64 11.78 -17.22
CA VAL A 417 5.24 10.53 -16.74
C VAL A 417 6.75 10.57 -16.92
N CYS A 418 7.50 10.06 -15.94
CA CYS A 418 8.95 9.97 -16.00
C CYS A 418 9.48 8.75 -15.21
N PRO A 419 10.60 8.12 -15.62
CA PRO A 419 11.05 6.84 -15.06
C PRO A 419 12.05 6.95 -13.89
N SER A 420 12.65 8.12 -13.68
CA SER A 420 13.76 8.28 -12.72
C SER A 420 13.28 8.52 -11.29
N ARG A 421 14.07 8.11 -10.29
CA ARG A 421 13.75 8.34 -8.87
C ARG A 421 13.47 9.82 -8.57
N GLY A 422 12.29 10.11 -8.02
CA GLY A 422 11.85 11.45 -7.64
C GLY A 422 11.68 12.44 -8.80
N CYS A 423 11.61 11.97 -10.05
CA CYS A 423 11.56 12.84 -11.23
C CYS A 423 10.27 13.65 -11.37
N ASN A 424 9.18 13.21 -10.71
CA ASN A 424 7.92 13.93 -10.65
C ASN A 424 7.98 15.08 -9.62
N ASN A 425 9.09 15.79 -9.54
CA ASN A 425 9.33 16.97 -8.69
C ASN A 425 9.26 18.31 -9.47
N GLN A 426 8.97 18.27 -10.77
CA GLN A 426 8.74 19.47 -11.58
C GLN A 426 7.57 20.29 -11.01
N ARG A 427 7.56 21.61 -11.25
CA ARG A 427 6.43 22.47 -10.89
C ARG A 427 5.37 22.42 -11.97
N TRP A 428 4.10 22.32 -11.57
CA TRP A 428 2.98 22.44 -12.49
C TRP A 428 2.64 23.93 -12.70
N PRO A 429 2.32 24.38 -13.94
CA PRO A 429 2.00 25.79 -14.21
C PRO A 429 0.69 26.23 -13.55
N ILE A 430 0.69 27.45 -13.00
CA ILE A 430 -0.45 28.08 -12.32
C ILE A 430 -0.75 29.43 -12.95
N CYS A 431 -2.00 29.70 -13.29
CA CYS A 431 -2.47 30.99 -13.81
C CYS A 431 -3.80 31.37 -13.17
N HIS A 432 -4.18 32.64 -13.21
CA HIS A 432 -5.57 33.01 -12.94
C HIS A 432 -6.45 32.54 -14.09
N VAL A 433 -7.54 31.85 -13.76
CA VAL A 433 -8.52 31.32 -14.71
C VAL A 433 -9.90 31.83 -14.31
N CYS A 434 -10.50 32.70 -15.13
CA CYS A 434 -11.82 33.29 -14.86
C CYS A 434 -12.44 33.92 -16.11
N GLU A 435 -13.74 34.21 -16.04
CA GLU A 435 -14.46 34.96 -17.07
C GLU A 435 -15.44 35.94 -16.39
N GLU A 436 -15.43 37.22 -16.78
CA GLU A 436 -16.22 38.30 -16.15
C GLU A 436 -17.74 38.02 -16.15
N THR A 437 -18.22 37.29 -17.16
CA THR A 437 -19.62 36.84 -17.32
C THR A 437 -20.11 35.96 -16.17
N THR A 438 -19.21 35.22 -15.51
CA THR A 438 -19.50 34.27 -14.42
C THR A 438 -18.83 34.67 -13.10
N ASN A 439 -17.78 35.48 -13.16
CA ASN A 439 -17.02 35.97 -12.03
C ASN A 439 -16.69 37.47 -12.20
N SER A 440 -17.53 38.33 -11.62
CA SER A 440 -17.39 39.79 -11.71
C SER A 440 -16.14 40.37 -11.04
N THR A 441 -15.29 39.57 -10.37
CA THR A 441 -13.97 40.03 -9.90
C THR A 441 -12.82 39.66 -10.84
N CYS A 442 -13.08 38.99 -11.96
CA CYS A 442 -12.07 38.69 -12.99
C CYS A 442 -11.35 39.95 -13.56
N PRO A 443 -12.03 41.11 -13.71
CA PRO A 443 -11.38 42.36 -14.14
C PRO A 443 -10.53 43.07 -13.07
N LEU A 444 -10.62 42.62 -11.82
CA LEU A 444 -9.89 43.22 -10.71
C LEU A 444 -8.47 42.66 -10.62
N GLU A 445 -7.67 43.21 -9.71
CA GLU A 445 -6.35 42.68 -9.37
C GLU A 445 -6.51 41.32 -8.65
N GLN A 446 -5.78 40.30 -9.10
CA GLN A 446 -5.86 38.95 -8.53
C GLN A 446 -4.80 38.81 -7.43
N SER A 447 -5.23 38.84 -6.16
CA SER A 447 -4.35 38.88 -4.97
C SER A 447 -4.20 37.55 -4.23
N ARG A 448 -4.84 36.48 -4.74
CA ARG A 448 -4.63 35.09 -4.34
C ARG A 448 -3.93 34.37 -5.48
N SER A 449 -3.18 33.30 -5.20
CA SER A 449 -2.66 32.41 -6.25
C SER A 449 -3.81 31.84 -7.09
N GLY A 450 -3.53 31.53 -8.36
CA GLY A 450 -4.49 31.12 -9.36
C GLY A 450 -4.93 29.65 -9.22
N SER A 451 -5.09 29.01 -10.37
CA SER A 451 -5.41 27.58 -10.46
C SER A 451 -4.38 26.89 -11.34
N PHE A 452 -4.08 25.63 -11.04
CA PHE A 452 -3.26 24.82 -11.93
C PHE A 452 -3.92 24.71 -13.32
N CYS A 453 -3.13 24.84 -14.37
CA CYS A 453 -3.58 24.56 -15.73
C CYS A 453 -4.01 23.09 -15.86
N LYS A 454 -4.99 22.77 -16.70
CA LYS A 454 -5.39 21.38 -16.97
C LYS A 454 -4.31 20.62 -17.72
N ASN A 455 -3.60 21.31 -18.61
CA ASN A 455 -2.51 20.76 -19.42
C ASN A 455 -1.14 21.27 -18.95
N HIS A 456 -0.19 20.36 -18.82
CA HIS A 456 1.19 20.66 -18.47
C HIS A 456 1.94 21.38 -19.59
N LYS A 457 2.76 22.35 -19.18
CA LYS A 457 3.84 22.96 -19.97
C LYS A 457 4.99 23.28 -19.02
N GLU A 458 6.23 23.14 -19.47
CA GLU A 458 7.44 23.33 -18.64
C GLU A 458 7.56 24.74 -18.05
N GLN A 459 6.90 25.72 -18.66
CA GLN A 459 6.76 27.09 -18.18
C GLN A 459 5.28 27.46 -18.20
N ALA A 460 4.82 28.17 -17.17
CA ALA A 460 3.50 28.76 -17.17
C ALA A 460 3.44 29.90 -18.19
N GLU A 461 2.62 29.71 -19.22
CA GLU A 461 2.19 30.76 -20.15
C GLU A 461 0.74 31.08 -19.83
N CYS A 462 0.50 32.26 -19.26
CA CYS A 462 -0.81 32.74 -18.88
C CYS A 462 -1.28 33.83 -19.85
N PHE A 463 -2.59 33.95 -20.07
CA PHE A 463 -3.18 35.02 -20.86
C PHE A 463 -4.28 35.77 -20.10
N GLU A 464 -4.50 37.01 -20.51
CA GLU A 464 -5.66 37.84 -20.22
C GLU A 464 -6.16 38.43 -21.54
N GLN A 465 -7.43 38.24 -21.89
CA GLN A 465 -8.03 38.73 -23.13
C GLN A 465 -9.41 39.35 -22.92
N PHE A 466 -9.81 40.24 -23.82
CA PHE A 466 -11.11 40.89 -23.79
C PHE A 466 -12.01 40.36 -24.93
N VAL A 467 -13.02 39.57 -24.57
CA VAL A 467 -13.92 38.85 -25.48
C VAL A 467 -15.35 39.34 -25.27
N GLN A 468 -16.00 39.82 -26.34
CA GLN A 468 -17.41 40.25 -26.33
C GLN A 468 -17.77 41.19 -25.16
N GLY A 469 -16.89 42.16 -24.86
CA GLY A 469 -17.11 43.13 -23.78
C GLY A 469 -16.70 42.68 -22.37
N ASN A 470 -16.13 41.47 -22.23
CA ASN A 470 -15.83 40.82 -20.95
C ASN A 470 -14.36 40.39 -20.87
N VAL A 471 -13.75 40.47 -19.68
CA VAL A 471 -12.40 39.93 -19.41
C VAL A 471 -12.45 38.41 -19.24
N GLN A 472 -11.50 37.72 -19.86
CA GLN A 472 -11.24 36.29 -19.65
C GLN A 472 -9.74 36.06 -19.38
N ARG A 473 -9.43 35.27 -18.35
CA ARG A 473 -8.06 34.86 -17.98
C ARG A 473 -7.91 33.35 -18.09
N GLY A 474 -6.74 32.84 -18.48
CA GLY A 474 -6.48 31.40 -18.56
C GLY A 474 -5.03 31.01 -18.83
N CYS A 475 -4.80 29.70 -18.97
CA CYS A 475 -3.52 29.12 -19.39
C CYS A 475 -3.48 28.89 -20.91
N VAL A 476 -2.37 29.23 -21.57
CA VAL A 476 -2.18 28.96 -23.02
C VAL A 476 -2.15 27.45 -23.31
N SER A 477 -1.66 26.63 -22.38
CA SER A 477 -1.65 25.16 -22.51
C SER A 477 -3.05 24.53 -22.52
N ASP A 478 -4.06 25.19 -21.97
CA ASP A 478 -5.45 24.70 -21.89
C ASP A 478 -6.28 25.02 -23.15
N LEU A 479 -5.70 25.78 -24.10
CA LEU A 479 -6.35 26.13 -25.36
C LEU A 479 -6.27 25.01 -26.40
N ILE A 480 -7.21 25.02 -27.34
CA ILE A 480 -7.27 24.05 -28.45
C ILE A 480 -7.36 24.82 -29.77
N PRO A 481 -6.28 24.89 -30.58
CA PRO A 481 -4.93 24.41 -30.29
C PRO A 481 -4.24 25.23 -29.18
N ALA A 482 -3.21 24.67 -28.55
CA ALA A 482 -2.43 25.31 -27.49
C ALA A 482 -1.44 26.36 -28.05
N VAL A 483 -1.99 27.45 -28.57
CA VAL A 483 -1.30 28.59 -29.21
C VAL A 483 -1.67 29.86 -28.45
N ASP A 484 -0.70 30.76 -28.25
CA ASP A 484 -0.92 32.05 -27.59
C ASP A 484 -2.00 32.87 -28.35
N PRO A 485 -3.16 33.17 -27.72
CA PRO A 485 -4.26 33.88 -28.37
C PRO A 485 -3.92 35.36 -28.66
N CYS A 486 -2.84 35.89 -28.07
CA CYS A 486 -2.47 37.29 -28.20
C CYS A 486 -1.66 37.60 -29.46
N VAL A 487 -1.11 36.59 -30.15
CA VAL A 487 -0.22 36.74 -31.34
C VAL A 487 -0.85 37.53 -32.50
N SER A 488 -2.19 37.63 -32.55
CA SER A 488 -2.92 38.47 -33.52
C SER A 488 -4.09 39.25 -32.91
N ASN A 489 -4.12 39.38 -31.58
CA ASN A 489 -5.22 40.02 -30.86
C ASN A 489 -4.70 41.19 -30.00
N GLY A 490 -4.86 42.43 -30.49
CA GLY A 490 -4.52 43.65 -29.74
C GLY A 490 -5.32 43.87 -28.45
N LYS A 491 -6.33 43.04 -28.18
CA LYS A 491 -7.15 43.03 -26.95
C LYS A 491 -6.74 41.88 -26.01
N CYS A 492 -5.46 41.55 -25.97
CA CYS A 492 -4.90 40.39 -25.27
C CYS A 492 -3.49 40.70 -24.74
N LYS A 493 -3.15 40.13 -23.57
CA LYS A 493 -1.81 40.15 -22.96
C LYS A 493 -1.45 38.73 -22.53
N SER A 494 -0.38 38.17 -23.10
CA SER A 494 0.26 36.94 -22.62
C SER A 494 1.45 37.27 -21.73
N CYS A 495 1.81 36.35 -20.84
CA CYS A 495 2.94 36.49 -19.94
C CYS A 495 3.50 35.12 -19.51
N ASN A 496 4.74 35.13 -19.02
CA ASN A 496 5.46 33.94 -18.58
C ASN A 496 5.67 33.97 -17.06
N GLY A 497 5.46 32.81 -16.40
CA GLY A 497 5.61 32.63 -14.96
C GLY A 497 4.26 32.42 -14.25
N ASN A 498 4.29 31.72 -13.11
CA ASN A 498 3.07 31.46 -12.34
C ASN A 498 2.39 32.76 -11.91
N ASP A 499 1.06 32.81 -11.98
CA ASP A 499 0.23 33.94 -11.54
C ASP A 499 0.58 35.30 -12.21
N CYS A 500 1.25 35.30 -13.37
CA CYS A 500 1.68 36.53 -14.04
C CYS A 500 0.52 37.34 -14.66
N ASN A 501 -0.65 36.70 -14.87
CA ASN A 501 -1.86 37.35 -15.38
C ASN A 501 -2.74 37.87 -14.22
N ASN A 502 -2.14 38.57 -13.27
CA ASN A 502 -2.78 39.05 -12.03
C ASN A 502 -3.12 40.55 -12.03
N GLU A 503 -2.46 41.36 -12.87
CA GLU A 503 -2.69 42.80 -13.00
C GLU A 503 -4.18 43.12 -13.20
N ARG A 504 -4.65 44.22 -12.60
CA ARG A 504 -6.00 44.73 -12.81
C ARG A 504 -6.23 45.02 -14.29
N SER A 505 -7.35 44.59 -14.84
CA SER A 505 -7.74 44.77 -16.25
C SER A 505 -8.03 46.22 -16.67
N GLU A 506 -7.60 47.18 -15.85
CA GLU A 506 -7.60 48.60 -16.16
C GLU A 506 -6.78 48.94 -17.41
N ARG A 507 -5.93 48.05 -17.96
CA ARG A 507 -5.23 48.35 -19.22
C ARG A 507 -6.16 48.44 -20.43
N PHE A 508 -7.32 47.77 -20.39
CA PHE A 508 -8.39 47.96 -21.36
C PHE A 508 -9.17 49.26 -21.07
N LYS A 509 -8.51 50.43 -21.08
CA LYS A 509 -9.19 51.73 -20.95
C LYS A 509 -9.94 52.06 -22.22
N ASN A 510 -11.04 52.79 -22.06
CA ASN A 510 -11.52 53.68 -23.10
C ASN A 510 -10.51 54.83 -23.17
N VAL A 511 -9.58 54.77 -24.12
CA VAL A 511 -8.69 55.89 -24.42
C VAL A 511 -9.33 56.75 -25.52
N ALA A 512 -9.08 58.05 -25.49
CA ALA A 512 -9.42 58.96 -26.57
C ALA A 512 -8.16 59.24 -27.41
N CYS A 513 -8.16 58.83 -28.67
CA CYS A 513 -7.07 59.07 -29.62
C CYS A 513 -7.47 60.14 -30.65
N LEU A 514 -6.51 60.84 -31.25
CA LEU A 514 -6.76 61.52 -32.51
C LEU A 514 -7.04 60.44 -33.57
N GLN A 515 -8.19 60.52 -34.23
CA GLN A 515 -8.65 59.59 -35.27
C GLN A 515 -8.88 60.38 -36.56
N CYS A 516 -7.89 60.43 -37.45
CA CYS A 516 -7.91 61.30 -38.63
C CYS A 516 -6.88 60.91 -39.70
N THR A 517 -6.99 61.50 -40.91
CA THR A 517 -6.00 61.35 -41.98
C THR A 517 -5.70 62.71 -42.61
N ALA A 518 -4.42 63.02 -42.78
CA ALA A 518 -3.91 64.30 -43.27
C ALA A 518 -3.78 64.35 -44.81
N ASP A 519 -4.86 64.04 -45.52
CA ASP A 519 -4.92 63.97 -46.99
C ASP A 519 -5.49 65.26 -47.63
N GLY A 520 -6.32 65.13 -48.67
CA GLY A 520 -7.05 66.25 -49.26
C GLY A 520 -8.25 66.74 -48.43
N THR A 521 -8.70 65.98 -47.43
CA THR A 521 -9.83 66.32 -46.56
C THR A 521 -9.43 67.16 -45.34
N ASP A 522 -8.17 67.07 -44.90
CA ASP A 522 -7.55 67.88 -43.83
C ASP A 522 -7.32 69.32 -44.31
N SER A 523 -8.38 70.05 -44.66
CA SER A 523 -8.27 71.36 -45.33
C SER A 523 -7.62 72.43 -44.46
N ASP A 524 -7.82 72.37 -43.15
CA ASP A 524 -7.21 73.28 -42.17
C ASP A 524 -5.81 72.83 -41.70
N GLY A 525 -5.46 71.54 -41.85
CA GLY A 525 -4.19 70.97 -41.39
C GLY A 525 -4.21 70.51 -39.92
N SER A 526 -5.38 70.50 -39.28
CA SER A 526 -5.56 70.12 -37.88
C SER A 526 -5.15 68.67 -37.60
N CYS A 527 -5.35 67.74 -38.54
CA CYS A 527 -4.85 66.37 -38.40
C CYS A 527 -3.31 66.31 -38.52
N LEU A 528 -2.75 67.05 -39.48
CA LEU A 528 -1.31 67.14 -39.69
C LEU A 528 -0.56 67.72 -38.49
N LEU A 529 -1.07 68.81 -37.93
CA LEU A 529 -0.54 69.47 -36.72
C LEU A 529 -0.76 68.63 -35.46
N GLY A 530 -1.76 67.75 -35.46
CA GLY A 530 -2.14 66.96 -34.29
C GLY A 530 -2.91 67.78 -33.26
N GLU A 531 -3.77 68.68 -33.74
CA GLU A 531 -4.64 69.59 -32.97
C GLU A 531 -6.11 69.14 -32.98
N GLN A 532 -6.44 68.08 -33.73
CA GLN A 532 -7.77 67.47 -33.73
C GLN A 532 -8.19 66.98 -32.35
N VAL A 533 -9.50 67.03 -32.09
CA VAL A 533 -10.07 66.59 -30.80
C VAL A 533 -10.02 65.07 -30.72
N SER A 534 -9.46 64.55 -29.61
CA SER A 534 -9.40 63.11 -29.36
C SER A 534 -10.80 62.51 -29.26
N GLN A 535 -11.05 61.44 -30.01
CA GLN A 535 -12.29 60.66 -29.99
C GLN A 535 -12.04 59.34 -29.26
N SER A 536 -13.01 58.92 -28.42
CA SER A 536 -12.96 57.61 -27.77
C SER A 536 -12.88 56.50 -28.81
N CYS A 537 -11.99 55.54 -28.60
CA CYS A 537 -11.94 54.33 -29.39
C CYS A 537 -13.21 53.51 -29.15
N GLU A 538 -13.86 53.04 -30.22
CA GLU A 538 -15.04 52.14 -30.10
C GLU A 538 -14.67 50.81 -29.42
N ASP A 539 -13.43 50.39 -29.60
CA ASP A 539 -12.80 49.25 -28.95
C ASP A 539 -11.71 49.67 -27.96
N ARG A 540 -11.58 48.94 -26.85
CA ARG A 540 -10.59 49.22 -25.79
C ARG A 540 -9.16 48.89 -26.28
N SER A 541 -8.46 49.87 -26.84
CA SER A 541 -7.19 49.72 -27.56
C SER A 541 -5.93 49.48 -26.72
N ASN A 542 -6.05 48.71 -25.63
CA ASN A 542 -4.97 48.45 -24.65
C ASN A 542 -4.38 49.73 -24.01
N GLY A 543 -5.14 50.84 -24.08
CA GLY A 543 -4.72 52.18 -23.63
C GLY A 543 -3.90 52.98 -24.64
N GLY A 544 -3.67 52.45 -25.85
CA GLY A 544 -2.73 53.00 -26.82
C GLY A 544 -3.36 53.65 -28.06
N CYS A 545 -2.62 54.61 -28.63
CA CYS A 545 -2.89 55.31 -29.88
C CYS A 545 -1.72 55.18 -30.87
N PHE A 546 -1.98 55.27 -32.17
CA PHE A 546 -0.94 55.28 -33.21
C PHE A 546 -0.90 56.60 -34.00
N THR A 547 0.26 56.87 -34.58
CA THR A 547 0.42 57.74 -35.76
C THR A 547 1.29 57.01 -36.78
N TRP A 548 0.82 56.93 -38.03
CA TRP A 548 1.50 56.23 -39.13
C TRP A 548 1.60 57.14 -40.36
N ILE A 549 2.64 56.96 -41.15
CA ILE A 549 2.86 57.60 -42.44
C ILE A 549 2.95 56.49 -43.49
N ASN A 550 1.97 56.47 -44.40
CA ASN A 550 1.88 55.44 -45.43
C ASN A 550 2.86 55.67 -46.60
N ASP A 551 2.91 54.74 -47.55
CA ASP A 551 3.83 54.79 -48.70
C ASP A 551 3.65 56.02 -49.61
N ALA A 552 2.47 56.66 -49.56
CA ALA A 552 2.20 57.92 -50.26
C ALA A 552 2.70 59.16 -49.49
N GLY A 553 3.25 59.00 -48.28
CA GLY A 553 3.68 60.07 -47.39
C GLY A 553 2.54 60.78 -46.65
N ILE A 554 1.33 60.24 -46.69
CA ILE A 554 0.15 60.76 -45.99
C ILE A 554 0.20 60.26 -44.54
N LEU A 555 -0.12 61.14 -43.59
CA LEU A 555 -0.19 60.81 -42.16
C LEU A 555 -1.61 60.36 -41.76
N LEU A 556 -1.67 59.30 -40.97
CA LEU A 556 -2.88 58.74 -40.37
C LEU A 556 -2.69 58.70 -38.84
N ARG A 557 -3.77 58.94 -38.08
CA ARG A 557 -3.83 58.79 -36.63
C ARG A 557 -5.05 57.96 -36.25
N GLY A 558 -4.95 57.12 -35.23
CA GLY A 558 -6.09 56.35 -34.74
C GLY A 558 -5.79 55.55 -33.47
N CYS A 559 -6.69 54.63 -33.14
CA CYS A 559 -6.58 53.76 -31.99
C CYS A 559 -5.71 52.54 -32.28
N GLN A 560 -4.87 52.12 -31.33
CA GLN A 560 -3.91 51.04 -31.55
C GLN A 560 -4.57 49.66 -31.78
N SER A 561 -5.84 49.49 -31.39
CA SER A 561 -6.69 48.34 -31.72
C SER A 561 -6.86 48.12 -33.22
N ASP A 562 -6.90 49.21 -33.98
CA ASP A 562 -7.30 49.23 -35.38
C ASP A 562 -6.07 49.09 -36.29
N PHE A 563 -4.89 49.36 -35.72
CA PHE A 563 -3.58 49.20 -36.35
C PHE A 563 -3.09 47.75 -36.20
N GLY A 564 -3.65 46.84 -37.01
CA GLY A 564 -3.52 45.38 -36.90
C GLY A 564 -2.12 44.75 -36.97
N ASN A 565 -1.03 45.52 -36.94
CA ASN A 565 0.32 45.04 -36.61
C ASN A 565 0.99 46.03 -35.64
N THR A 566 0.71 45.87 -34.35
CA THR A 566 1.22 46.74 -33.28
C THR A 566 2.72 46.57 -33.03
N THR A 567 3.28 45.41 -33.39
CA THR A 567 4.67 45.03 -33.13
C THR A 567 5.73 45.81 -33.93
N GLU A 568 5.33 46.49 -35.01
CA GLU A 568 6.25 47.17 -35.92
C GLU A 568 6.18 48.72 -35.85
N CYS A 569 5.29 49.29 -35.03
CA CYS A 569 5.03 50.75 -35.04
C CYS A 569 6.03 51.59 -34.21
N ASN A 570 7.32 51.52 -34.56
CA ASN A 570 8.38 52.32 -33.92
C ASN A 570 9.44 52.79 -34.93
N GLY A 571 9.43 54.08 -35.28
CA GLY A 571 10.39 54.70 -36.18
C GLY A 571 9.98 56.11 -36.63
N THR A 572 10.54 56.58 -37.75
CA THR A 572 10.21 57.89 -38.31
C THR A 572 8.88 57.92 -39.07
N SER A 573 8.38 56.75 -39.52
CA SER A 573 7.12 56.58 -40.24
C SER A 573 6.00 55.95 -39.42
N CYS A 574 6.26 55.43 -38.21
CA CYS A 574 5.21 54.93 -37.31
C CYS A 574 5.61 55.16 -35.86
N GLY A 575 4.67 55.61 -35.03
CA GLY A 575 4.86 55.71 -33.58
C GLY A 575 3.57 55.35 -32.84
N SER A 576 3.69 54.48 -31.84
CA SER A 576 2.67 54.16 -30.85
C SER A 576 2.95 54.85 -29.50
N CYS A 577 1.91 55.16 -28.74
CA CYS A 577 1.99 55.75 -27.41
C CYS A 577 0.81 55.34 -26.52
N ASP A 578 0.97 55.44 -25.20
CA ASP A 578 -0.08 55.17 -24.21
C ASP A 578 -0.72 56.48 -23.71
N GLY A 579 -2.05 56.50 -23.55
CA GLY A 579 -2.80 57.56 -22.86
C GLY A 579 -3.61 58.51 -23.76
N ASP A 580 -4.57 59.22 -23.16
CA ASP A 580 -5.50 60.10 -23.85
C ASP A 580 -4.78 61.22 -24.62
N GLY A 581 -5.05 61.32 -25.92
CA GLY A 581 -4.48 62.32 -26.81
C GLY A 581 -2.94 62.22 -26.96
N CYS A 582 -2.32 61.10 -26.58
CA CYS A 582 -0.86 60.95 -26.66
C CYS A 582 -0.33 61.09 -28.10
N ASN A 583 -1.16 60.77 -29.10
CA ASN A 583 -0.87 60.91 -30.53
C ASN A 583 -1.22 62.31 -31.08
N SER A 584 -1.16 63.35 -30.24
CA SER A 584 -1.24 64.77 -30.63
C SER A 584 0.12 65.33 -31.10
N GLY A 585 0.13 66.58 -31.59
CA GLY A 585 1.35 67.24 -32.07
C GLY A 585 1.92 66.68 -33.39
N ILE A 586 2.99 67.32 -33.87
CA ILE A 586 3.56 67.10 -35.21
C ILE A 586 4.36 65.79 -35.27
N PHE A 587 4.07 64.95 -36.27
CA PHE A 587 4.79 63.70 -36.54
C PHE A 587 5.12 63.56 -38.04
N SER A 588 6.31 63.12 -38.44
CA SER A 588 7.52 62.90 -37.64
C SER A 588 8.10 64.21 -37.11
N GLN A 589 8.99 64.19 -36.10
CA GLN A 589 9.65 65.41 -35.61
C GLN A 589 10.51 66.10 -36.68
N ASN A 590 11.01 65.35 -37.65
CA ASN A 590 11.79 65.86 -38.80
C ASN A 590 10.90 66.27 -40.00
N ARG A 591 9.59 66.47 -39.79
CA ARG A 591 8.64 66.83 -40.85
C ARG A 591 8.85 68.29 -41.27
N LEU A 592 9.36 68.48 -42.49
CA LEU A 592 9.79 69.77 -42.99
C LEU A 592 8.66 70.82 -43.04
N GLU A 593 8.97 72.02 -42.55
CA GLU A 593 8.15 73.23 -42.65
C GLU A 593 8.75 74.16 -43.70
N CYS A 594 7.92 74.72 -44.59
CA CYS A 594 8.35 75.62 -45.67
C CYS A 594 7.44 76.85 -45.76
N TYR A 595 8.01 78.01 -46.06
CA TYR A 595 7.25 79.21 -46.38
C TYR A 595 6.35 79.01 -47.61
N GLN A 596 5.06 79.28 -47.44
CA GLN A 596 4.04 79.27 -48.48
C GLN A 596 3.68 80.69 -48.87
N CYS A 597 3.55 80.93 -50.17
CA CYS A 597 3.14 82.20 -50.74
C CYS A 597 2.74 81.99 -52.21
N LYS A 598 2.10 82.99 -52.83
CA LYS A 598 1.83 83.02 -54.27
C LYS A 598 1.66 84.47 -54.73
N GLY A 599 2.20 84.82 -55.91
CA GLY A 599 2.13 86.19 -56.42
C GLY A 599 3.06 87.16 -55.67
N GLN A 600 2.87 88.46 -55.88
CA GLN A 600 3.86 89.51 -55.61
C GLN A 600 4.35 89.63 -54.15
N ASP A 601 3.64 89.02 -53.20
CA ASP A 601 4.05 88.98 -51.79
C ASP A 601 5.25 88.06 -51.49
N CYS A 602 5.55 87.05 -52.33
CA CYS A 602 6.79 86.26 -52.18
C CYS A 602 8.07 87.05 -52.55
N GLY A 603 7.97 88.32 -52.95
CA GLY A 603 9.04 89.04 -53.65
C GLY A 603 9.91 89.94 -52.78
N LYS A 604 9.73 89.91 -51.46
CA LYS A 604 10.19 90.95 -50.52
C LYS A 604 11.27 90.36 -49.60
N GLU A 605 12.22 91.16 -49.12
CA GLU A 605 13.23 90.65 -48.17
C GLU A 605 12.67 90.44 -46.74
N SER A 606 11.44 90.89 -46.48
CA SER A 606 10.76 90.76 -45.19
C SER A 606 9.77 89.59 -45.16
N THR A 607 9.95 88.66 -44.22
CA THR A 607 9.06 87.51 -43.97
C THR A 607 7.67 87.89 -43.45
N GLN A 608 7.40 89.18 -43.17
CA GLN A 608 6.14 89.68 -42.59
C GLN A 608 4.86 89.31 -43.37
N ASN A 609 4.96 88.97 -44.66
CA ASN A 609 3.83 88.57 -45.51
C ASN A 609 3.85 87.08 -45.93
N MET A 610 4.74 86.24 -45.36
CA MET A 610 4.77 84.80 -45.64
C MET A 610 4.18 84.00 -44.47
N THR A 611 3.32 83.03 -44.79
CA THR A 611 2.90 81.99 -43.84
C THR A 611 3.77 80.76 -44.04
N SER A 612 4.48 80.30 -43.02
CA SER A 612 5.08 78.96 -43.05
C SER A 612 4.00 77.89 -42.85
N ALA A 613 4.20 76.73 -43.46
CA ALA A 613 3.31 75.58 -43.30
C ALA A 613 4.09 74.27 -43.44
N ILE A 614 3.59 73.24 -42.76
CA ILE A 614 4.20 71.92 -42.73
C ILE A 614 3.86 71.15 -44.01
N CYS A 615 4.86 70.56 -44.65
CA CYS A 615 4.73 69.88 -45.94
C CYS A 615 3.86 68.61 -45.81
N ARG A 616 2.57 68.68 -46.18
CA ARG A 616 1.56 67.60 -46.05
C ARG A 616 2.09 66.19 -46.35
N ILE A 617 2.72 66.00 -47.51
CA ILE A 617 3.36 64.74 -47.88
C ILE A 617 4.76 64.65 -47.27
N PHE A 618 4.96 63.68 -46.38
CA PHE A 618 6.27 63.40 -45.77
C PHE A 618 7.13 62.52 -46.68
N LYS A 619 8.38 62.95 -46.90
CA LYS A 619 9.50 62.13 -47.38
C LYS A 619 10.75 62.54 -46.61
N SER A 620 11.65 61.60 -46.38
CA SER A 620 12.90 61.82 -45.65
C SER A 620 13.91 62.70 -46.40
N ASP A 621 13.75 62.87 -47.72
CA ASP A 621 14.58 63.70 -48.60
C ASP A 621 13.89 65.01 -49.05
N ASN A 622 12.72 65.33 -48.50
CA ASN A 622 11.97 66.55 -48.79
C ASN A 622 12.85 67.81 -48.63
N LYS A 623 12.65 68.79 -49.52
CA LYS A 623 13.32 70.10 -49.49
C LYS A 623 12.31 71.20 -49.79
N CYS A 624 12.47 72.35 -49.14
CA CYS A 624 11.76 73.55 -49.56
C CYS A 624 12.33 73.99 -50.91
N TYR A 625 11.44 74.33 -51.84
CA TYR A 625 11.81 74.86 -53.15
C TYR A 625 11.28 76.29 -53.30
N SER A 626 11.98 77.09 -54.08
CA SER A 626 11.46 78.34 -54.65
C SER A 626 11.56 78.23 -56.17
N GLY A 627 10.58 78.78 -56.89
CA GLY A 627 10.46 78.60 -58.33
C GLY A 627 9.89 79.85 -58.99
N ILE A 628 10.72 80.52 -59.80
CA ILE A 628 10.32 81.72 -60.54
C ILE A 628 9.81 81.29 -61.91
N SER A 629 8.51 81.46 -62.14
CA SER A 629 7.93 81.52 -63.48
C SER A 629 8.03 82.95 -64.03
N GLU A 630 7.77 83.17 -65.32
CA GLU A 630 7.62 84.52 -65.90
C GLU A 630 6.45 85.32 -65.30
N GLN A 631 5.65 84.69 -64.43
CA GLN A 631 4.54 85.29 -63.68
C GLN A 631 4.86 85.42 -62.17
N GLY A 632 6.09 85.07 -61.76
CA GLY A 632 6.65 85.23 -60.41
C GLY A 632 6.31 84.10 -59.41
N VAL A 633 6.78 84.08 -58.16
CA VAL A 633 7.62 85.03 -57.35
C VAL A 633 8.46 84.20 -56.31
N CYS A 634 9.36 84.80 -55.50
CA CYS A 634 10.51 84.18 -54.76
C CYS A 634 10.19 83.30 -53.49
N MET A 635 10.96 83.18 -52.37
CA MET A 635 11.58 84.20 -51.49
C MET A 635 12.98 83.85 -50.89
N TYR A 636 13.14 83.57 -49.57
CA TYR A 636 14.43 83.73 -48.82
C TYR A 636 14.82 82.59 -47.82
N ASP A 637 16.12 82.47 -47.52
CA ASP A 637 16.75 81.57 -46.52
C ASP A 637 17.67 82.37 -45.55
N PRO A 638 17.45 82.33 -44.22
CA PRO A 638 18.20 83.15 -43.25
C PRO A 638 19.49 82.50 -42.71
N LYS A 639 20.37 81.90 -43.54
CA LYS A 639 21.67 81.39 -43.03
C LYS A 639 22.88 81.30 -43.98
N ILE A 640 23.14 82.30 -44.85
CA ILE A 640 24.50 82.68 -45.29
C ILE A 640 24.53 84.14 -45.79
N ASN A 641 25.65 84.84 -45.59
CA ASN A 641 25.74 86.30 -45.76
C ASN A 641 26.76 86.71 -46.85
N ASN A 642 26.31 86.99 -48.10
CA ASN A 642 26.97 87.92 -49.05
C ASN A 642 26.22 88.13 -50.40
N LYS A 643 26.15 89.40 -50.85
CA LYS A 643 26.16 89.89 -52.26
C LYS A 643 25.02 89.53 -53.26
N ILE A 644 24.10 90.50 -53.40
CA ILE A 644 23.57 91.11 -54.66
C ILE A 644 23.74 90.31 -55.98
N ARG A 645 22.61 90.02 -56.65
CA ARG A 645 22.46 90.11 -58.13
C ARG A 645 21.09 90.67 -58.53
N THR A 646 21.00 91.19 -59.75
CA THR A 646 19.96 92.10 -60.25
C THR A 646 18.86 91.44 -61.08
N CYS A 647 17.66 92.05 -61.10
CA CYS A 647 16.67 91.83 -62.16
C CYS A 647 16.97 92.71 -63.38
N THR A 648 16.87 92.14 -64.59
CA THR A 648 16.92 92.90 -65.87
C THR A 648 15.98 92.26 -66.91
N MET A 649 15.15 93.08 -67.56
CA MET A 649 14.26 92.71 -68.66
C MET A 649 14.89 92.98 -70.04
N ASN A 650 14.34 92.34 -71.07
CA ASN A 650 14.68 92.47 -72.51
C ASN A 650 16.04 91.84 -72.90
N SER A 651 16.20 91.22 -74.08
CA SER A 651 15.56 91.55 -75.36
C SER A 651 15.39 90.37 -76.34
N PHE A 652 14.56 90.64 -77.36
CA PHE A 652 14.23 89.90 -78.59
C PHE A 652 15.20 88.81 -79.14
N GLN A 653 14.60 87.68 -79.54
CA GLN A 653 14.72 86.99 -80.86
C GLN A 653 16.13 86.80 -81.51
N LEU A 654 16.56 85.61 -81.97
CA LEU A 654 15.86 84.66 -82.86
C LEU A 654 16.42 83.21 -82.84
N ASN A 655 15.57 82.26 -83.20
CA ASN A 655 15.79 81.02 -83.99
C ASN A 655 16.87 79.96 -83.64
N ALA A 656 16.36 78.82 -83.16
CA ALA A 656 16.28 77.53 -83.90
C ALA A 656 17.34 76.40 -83.73
N ALA A 657 16.81 75.17 -83.93
CA ALA A 657 17.47 73.94 -84.38
C ALA A 657 18.49 73.19 -83.47
N ALA A 658 17.93 72.40 -82.55
CA ALA A 658 18.07 70.93 -82.49
C ALA A 658 19.44 70.19 -82.49
N SER A 659 19.53 69.26 -81.52
CA SER A 659 20.10 67.89 -81.63
C SER A 659 21.58 67.63 -81.27
N MET A 660 21.85 66.34 -80.97
CA MET A 660 23.14 65.64 -80.86
C MET A 660 24.06 65.95 -79.65
N THR A 661 24.87 65.04 -79.08
CA THR A 661 24.90 63.54 -78.97
C THR A 661 25.96 63.11 -77.91
N SER A 662 25.95 61.84 -77.48
CA SER A 662 27.11 60.90 -77.26
C SER A 662 28.55 61.45 -77.07
N SER A 663 29.45 60.93 -76.22
CA SER A 663 29.42 59.88 -75.16
C SER A 663 30.82 59.68 -74.50
N THR A 664 30.88 58.86 -73.43
CA THR A 664 32.05 58.04 -72.94
C THR A 664 33.32 58.70 -72.36
N VAL A 665 33.88 58.10 -71.28
CA VAL A 665 35.26 57.50 -71.17
C VAL A 665 35.71 57.28 -69.69
N GLN A 666 36.10 56.03 -69.36
CA GLN A 666 37.10 55.48 -68.38
C GLN A 666 37.25 56.06 -66.94
N ILE A 667 37.27 55.30 -65.81
CA ILE A 667 37.97 54.06 -65.31
C ILE A 667 39.30 54.33 -64.56
N LEU A 668 39.41 53.82 -63.31
CA LEU A 668 40.53 53.09 -62.62
C LEU A 668 40.24 53.05 -61.08
N ALA A 669 40.09 51.87 -60.43
CA ALA A 669 41.13 51.03 -59.74
C ALA A 669 41.29 51.39 -58.23
N GLN A 670 41.79 50.59 -57.26
CA GLN A 670 42.40 49.23 -57.13
C GLN A 670 42.22 48.79 -55.61
N ASP A 671 42.44 47.60 -54.99
CA ASP A 671 42.83 46.17 -55.20
C ASP A 671 42.22 45.34 -54.00
N TRP A 672 41.83 44.05 -54.05
CA TRP A 672 42.57 42.78 -53.71
C TRP A 672 42.97 42.54 -52.23
N LYS A 673 43.12 41.31 -51.66
CA LYS A 673 42.91 39.90 -52.10
C LYS A 673 42.92 38.90 -50.92
N THR A 674 42.17 37.78 -51.02
CA THR A 674 42.46 36.36 -50.61
C THR A 674 41.14 35.57 -50.63
N ALA A 675 41.05 34.24 -50.73
CA ALA A 675 41.83 33.21 -51.44
C ALA A 675 40.97 31.92 -51.56
N PHE A 676 41.31 31.06 -52.54
CA PHE A 676 41.12 29.59 -52.68
C PHE A 676 40.39 28.79 -51.56
N SER A 677 39.61 27.73 -51.82
CA SER A 677 39.52 26.85 -53.02
C SER A 677 38.37 25.81 -52.98
N ALA A 678 37.99 25.27 -54.15
CA ALA A 678 37.68 23.84 -54.42
C ALA A 678 36.49 23.13 -53.70
N LEU A 679 35.77 22.16 -54.29
CA LEU A 679 35.61 21.75 -55.71
C LEU A 679 34.21 21.09 -55.93
N GLU A 680 34.01 20.52 -57.11
CA GLU A 680 32.76 20.02 -57.71
C GLU A 680 32.07 18.79 -57.05
N ALA A 681 30.86 18.50 -57.55
CA ALA A 681 30.30 17.15 -57.86
C ALA A 681 29.02 16.68 -57.11
N SER A 682 27.87 16.98 -57.72
CA SER A 682 26.83 16.04 -58.16
C SER A 682 26.62 14.69 -57.46
N ALA A 683 25.39 14.46 -56.96
CA ALA A 683 24.56 13.30 -57.33
C ALA A 683 23.07 13.49 -56.96
N ILE A 684 22.19 12.70 -57.58
CA ILE A 684 20.73 12.60 -57.34
C ILE A 684 20.41 11.15 -56.94
N LEU A 685 19.20 10.88 -56.39
CA LEU A 685 18.62 9.55 -56.08
C LEU A 685 19.23 8.89 -54.82
N PHE A 686 18.47 8.34 -53.86
CA PHE A 686 17.25 7.53 -53.98
C PHE A 686 16.33 7.61 -52.73
N LEU A 687 15.05 7.22 -52.89
CA LEU A 687 14.14 6.84 -51.80
C LEU A 687 14.43 5.43 -51.26
N LYS A 688 14.50 5.25 -49.93
CA LYS A 688 13.79 4.19 -49.16
C LYS A 688 14.15 4.16 -47.65
N LEU A 689 13.27 3.52 -46.88
CA LEU A 689 13.38 3.16 -45.45
C LEU A 689 13.28 4.32 -44.44
N SER A 690 12.05 4.70 -44.18
CA SER A 690 11.51 4.94 -42.83
C SER A 690 10.13 4.29 -42.79
#